data_AF-A0A8K0CYW8-F1
#
_entry.id   AF-A0A8K0CYW8-F1
#
_cell.length_a   1.000
_cell.length_b   1.000
_cell.length_c   1.000
_cell.angle_alpha   90.00
_cell.angle_beta   90.00
_cell.angle_gamma   90.00
#
_symmetry.space_group_name_H-M   'P 1'
#
loop_
_entity.id
_entity.type
_entity.pdbx_description
1 polymer ?
#
loop_
_entity_poly.entity_id
_entity_poly.type
_entity_poly.pdbx_seq_one_letter_code
_entity_poly.pdbx_strand_id
1 'polypeptide(L)'
;MTFAWPCLLGKNCVDPATRYHGHLLLSHIIDKFAIHRKIVLQVFHSLLKAHAVEARSVVRQALEILTPSMPVRMEEGNTMLVHWTKKIIVDEGHSMQQLFHILQLVVKHYKVYYPVRHHLVQHMVNSIQRLGFSPTATLEHRKLAVELAEVIIKWELHGIKEEVDSDNMSLETPAKRPAMDDSIEPQAKRLALQQPGIAGPSSSGVVPLLVPKTEPGVVKPIDRVHTDSVLNFLLRLACQVNDAAPANPANPAITSPGELLSRRCVILLKTALKPDVWPQTPDLKLVFFDKILLSVETPNPNIGNICTALELLTFLLGVMKKEQILMNFKQLQRGLGACITSTNAKIIKLIHGLLTKLMSLFPTERTNSSMACKYEELEILYSTVGKVVYEGLTNYEKNQQASPSSLFGTLMILKAACVNNNSYIDLLITPFMKVLHRLAKEHLQPVTPESSPMTSELLILSLDLVKTRVVVMGVEMRKTFIGSILVGLIEKTPDIKIMKAITKMLEEWMKNKNVITLSQAPSLREKSILLVKMMQYIEKRFSDDAELNAQFLELVNYVYTDEQLKQTELTSKLEPAFLSGLRCSQPHIRAKFFKVFDTSMRRRLHDRLLYITCSQNWDAIGPHYWIKQCIELLIATVSSDTRIQMSHESSILPNITSVLNGADPQKKEEFFALKQDVAMYEAVEVKEVRGNIIRLIQ
;
A
#
# COMPACT_ATOMS: atom_id res chain seq x y z
N MET A 1 51.01 24.92 10.54
CA MET A 1 51.67 23.64 10.90
C MET A 1 52.45 23.75 12.21
N THR A 2 53.42 24.65 12.33
CA THR A 2 54.22 24.87 13.56
C THR A 2 53.38 25.08 14.81
N PHE A 3 52.30 25.86 14.72
CA PHE A 3 51.36 26.09 15.84
C PHE A 3 50.67 24.82 16.37
N ALA A 4 50.30 23.88 15.48
CA ALA A 4 49.60 22.64 15.87
C ALA A 4 50.56 21.46 16.11
N TRP A 5 51.86 21.62 15.82
CA TRP A 5 52.87 20.57 15.97
C TRP A 5 52.99 19.98 17.38
N PRO A 6 52.88 20.77 18.47
CA PRO A 6 52.92 20.22 19.83
C PRO A 6 51.83 19.17 20.09
N CYS A 7 50.71 19.24 19.38
CA CYS A 7 49.60 18.29 19.53
C CYS A 7 49.91 16.89 18.97
N LEU A 8 50.94 16.77 18.11
CA LEU A 8 51.39 15.50 17.52
C LEU A 8 52.44 14.77 18.37
N LEU A 9 53.03 15.45 19.36
CA LEU A 9 54.08 14.87 20.20
C LEU A 9 53.46 13.91 21.23
N GLY A 10 54.11 12.75 21.42
CA GLY A 10 53.64 11.71 22.34
C GLY A 10 53.84 12.06 23.83
N LYS A 11 54.74 13.00 24.13
CA LYS A 11 54.99 13.47 25.51
C LYS A 11 53.97 14.57 25.85
N ASN A 12 53.02 14.21 26.70
CA ASN A 12 51.85 14.99 27.09
C ASN A 12 52.20 16.35 27.72
N CYS A 13 52.13 17.43 26.95
CA CYS A 13 52.12 18.79 27.50
C CYS A 13 50.78 19.51 27.25
N VAL A 14 49.76 18.80 26.74
CA VAL A 14 48.48 19.41 26.33
C VAL A 14 47.33 18.50 26.74
N ASP A 15 46.28 19.10 27.29
CA ASP A 15 45.06 18.40 27.66
C ASP A 15 44.36 17.78 26.42
N PRO A 16 43.53 16.74 26.59
CA PRO A 16 42.88 16.06 25.48
C PRO A 16 42.07 16.98 24.56
N ALA A 17 41.40 17.99 25.10
CA ALA A 17 40.59 18.91 24.29
C ALA A 17 41.50 19.73 23.36
N THR A 18 42.54 20.35 23.90
CA THR A 18 43.50 21.13 23.10
C THR A 18 44.22 20.26 22.09
N ARG A 19 44.59 19.02 22.47
CA ARG A 19 45.22 18.06 21.55
C ARG A 19 44.34 17.81 20.31
N TYR A 20 43.06 17.52 20.49
CA TYR A 20 42.18 17.20 19.37
C TYR A 20 41.73 18.42 18.57
N HIS A 21 41.66 19.61 19.17
CA HIS A 21 41.49 20.86 18.40
C HIS A 21 42.73 21.14 17.53
N GLY A 22 43.93 20.82 18.01
CA GLY A 22 45.13 20.82 17.19
C GLY A 22 45.05 19.84 16.02
N HIS A 23 44.52 18.62 16.23
CA HIS A 23 44.28 17.66 15.15
C HIS A 23 43.22 18.15 14.16
N LEU A 24 42.17 18.83 14.61
CA LEU A 24 41.16 19.45 13.74
C LEU A 24 41.79 20.52 12.83
N LEU A 25 42.63 21.39 13.38
CA LEU A 25 43.37 22.38 12.60
C LEU A 25 44.29 21.70 11.57
N LEU A 26 44.98 20.63 11.97
CA LEU A 26 45.81 19.84 11.05
C LEU A 26 44.97 19.18 9.95
N SER A 27 43.76 18.68 10.24
CA SER A 27 42.85 18.14 9.22
C SER A 27 42.48 19.19 8.18
N HIS A 28 42.17 20.43 8.58
CA HIS A 28 41.92 21.53 7.64
C HIS A 28 43.14 21.88 6.78
N ILE A 29 44.34 21.87 7.37
CA ILE A 29 45.57 22.12 6.62
C ILE A 29 45.83 21.01 5.61
N ILE A 30 45.63 19.73 6.00
CA ILE A 30 45.81 18.58 5.10
C ILE A 30 44.79 18.61 3.94
N ASP A 31 43.55 19.05 4.19
CA ASP A 31 42.54 19.20 3.13
C ASP A 31 42.96 20.23 2.07
N LYS A 32 43.63 21.32 2.47
CA LYS A 32 43.99 22.43 1.57
C LYS A 32 45.37 22.32 0.94
N PHE A 33 46.33 21.74 1.62
CA PHE A 33 47.74 21.77 1.23
C PHE A 33 48.33 20.36 1.05
N ALA A 34 49.34 20.24 0.18
CA ALA A 34 50.12 19.02 0.06
C ALA A 34 51.01 18.85 1.31
N ILE A 35 50.68 17.87 2.15
CA ILE A 35 51.41 17.58 3.40
C ILE A 35 52.08 16.22 3.29
N HIS A 36 53.26 16.09 3.92
CA HIS A 36 54.02 14.86 3.91
C HIS A 36 53.23 13.67 4.50
N ARG A 37 53.21 12.54 3.78
CA ARG A 37 52.40 11.33 4.09
C ARG A 37 52.48 10.85 5.54
N LYS A 38 53.66 10.90 6.17
CA LYS A 38 53.85 10.47 7.57
C LYS A 38 53.01 11.30 8.54
N ILE A 39 52.87 12.60 8.29
CA ILE A 39 52.10 13.50 9.16
C ILE A 39 50.61 13.22 9.00
N VAL A 40 50.15 13.05 7.75
CA VAL A 40 48.76 12.68 7.43
C VAL A 40 48.37 11.39 8.15
N LEU A 41 49.20 10.35 8.04
CA LEU A 41 48.99 9.06 8.71
C LEU A 41 48.99 9.17 10.23
N GLN A 42 49.91 9.97 10.80
CA GLN A 42 50.00 10.17 12.24
C GLN A 42 48.74 10.85 12.81
N VAL A 43 48.27 11.91 12.15
CA VAL A 43 47.01 12.61 12.52
C VAL A 43 45.83 11.65 12.39
N PHE A 44 45.74 10.93 11.27
CA PHE A 44 44.65 10.00 11.01
C PHE A 44 44.60 8.87 12.04
N HIS A 45 45.70 8.17 12.26
CA HIS A 45 45.79 7.10 13.25
C HIS A 45 45.49 7.59 14.67
N SER A 46 45.94 8.79 15.04
CA SER A 46 45.62 9.37 16.36
C SER A 46 44.12 9.65 16.52
N LEU A 47 43.44 10.13 15.48
CA LEU A 47 42.00 10.37 15.49
C LEU A 47 41.19 9.07 15.48
N LEU A 48 41.66 8.03 14.80
CA LEU A 48 40.98 6.72 14.82
C LEU A 48 40.99 6.07 16.20
N LYS A 49 42.00 6.34 17.03
CA LYS A 49 42.10 5.84 18.42
C LYS A 49 41.38 6.69 19.45
N ALA A 50 40.88 7.86 19.05
CA ALA A 50 40.31 8.87 19.94
C ALA A 50 38.84 8.58 20.29
N HIS A 51 38.59 7.51 21.03
CA HIS A 51 37.23 7.07 21.40
C HIS A 51 36.71 7.66 22.73
N ALA A 52 37.49 8.49 23.41
CA ALA A 52 37.10 9.15 24.66
C ALA A 52 35.86 10.04 24.48
N VAL A 53 34.90 9.95 25.41
CA VAL A 53 33.59 10.64 25.31
C VAL A 53 33.76 12.16 25.25
N GLU A 54 34.67 12.72 26.04
CA GLU A 54 34.92 14.17 26.18
C GLU A 54 35.43 14.82 24.89
N ALA A 55 36.17 14.08 24.05
CA ALA A 55 36.75 14.59 22.82
C ALA A 55 35.93 14.25 21.56
N ARG A 56 34.85 13.46 21.70
CA ARG A 56 34.12 12.85 20.57
C ARG A 56 33.62 13.88 19.55
N SER A 57 33.16 15.04 19.99
CA SER A 57 32.63 16.09 19.10
C SER A 57 33.73 16.63 18.16
N VAL A 58 34.88 16.99 18.71
CA VAL A 58 36.01 17.57 17.98
C VAL A 58 36.65 16.53 17.07
N VAL A 59 36.83 15.31 17.56
CA VAL A 59 37.35 14.19 16.77
C VAL A 59 36.44 13.89 15.57
N ARG A 60 35.12 13.94 15.77
CA ARG A 60 34.13 13.72 14.70
C ARG A 60 34.21 14.79 13.60
N GLN A 61 34.45 16.05 13.96
CA GLN A 61 34.67 17.14 12.99
C GLN A 61 36.00 16.96 12.26
N ALA A 62 37.06 16.59 12.98
CA ALA A 62 38.38 16.39 12.38
C ALA A 62 38.40 15.24 11.37
N LEU A 63 37.69 14.15 11.67
CA LEU A 63 37.53 13.00 10.79
C LEU A 63 36.61 13.30 9.60
N GLU A 64 35.61 14.18 9.73
CA GLU A 64 34.77 14.60 8.60
C GLU A 64 35.57 15.20 7.44
N ILE A 65 36.61 15.96 7.79
CA ILE A 65 37.47 16.65 6.84
C ILE A 65 38.56 15.71 6.34
N LEU A 66 39.23 14.99 7.26
CA LEU A 66 40.42 14.21 6.93
C LEU A 66 40.12 12.93 6.15
N THR A 67 39.01 12.24 6.47
CA THR A 67 38.67 10.94 5.86
C THR A 67 38.48 11.03 4.34
N PRO A 68 37.68 11.96 3.78
CA PRO A 68 37.58 12.11 2.32
C PRO A 68 38.85 12.65 1.68
N SER A 69 39.67 13.41 2.42
CA SER A 69 40.93 13.96 1.93
C SER A 69 42.01 12.88 1.75
N MET A 70 41.99 11.82 2.55
CA MET A 70 43.09 10.87 2.62
C MET A 70 43.33 10.08 1.31
N PRO A 71 42.31 9.54 0.61
CA PRO A 71 42.52 8.90 -0.70
C PRO A 71 43.09 9.82 -1.78
N VAL A 72 42.81 11.13 -1.69
CA VAL A 72 43.16 12.11 -2.73
C VAL A 72 44.53 12.74 -2.47
N ARG A 73 44.87 12.95 -1.19
CA ARG A 73 46.06 13.71 -0.77
C ARG A 73 47.29 12.84 -0.51
N MET A 74 47.18 11.52 -0.64
CA MET A 74 48.27 10.59 -0.36
C MET A 74 48.30 9.46 -1.40
N GLU A 75 49.49 9.17 -1.92
CA GLU A 75 49.76 7.96 -2.70
C GLU A 75 49.42 6.72 -1.86
N GLU A 76 48.73 5.73 -2.44
CA GLU A 76 48.19 4.56 -1.72
C GLU A 76 47.21 4.91 -0.58
N GLY A 77 46.53 6.07 -0.66
CA GLY A 77 45.56 6.52 0.34
C GLY A 77 44.46 5.50 0.63
N ASN A 78 43.90 4.85 -0.41
CA ASN A 78 42.92 3.78 -0.24
C ASN A 78 43.47 2.57 0.52
N THR A 79 44.71 2.15 0.22
CA THR A 79 45.39 1.04 0.90
C THR A 79 45.61 1.34 2.37
N MET A 80 46.04 2.56 2.70
CA MET A 80 46.25 2.99 4.08
C MET A 80 44.92 3.15 4.83
N LEU A 81 43.87 3.63 4.17
CA LEU A 81 42.51 3.70 4.71
C LEU A 81 42.02 2.30 5.11
N VAL A 82 42.20 1.30 4.25
CA VAL A 82 41.91 -0.12 4.56
C VAL A 82 42.74 -0.60 5.72
N HIS A 83 44.06 -0.46 5.63
CA HIS A 83 45.00 -1.04 6.59
C HIS A 83 44.66 -0.60 8.01
N TRP A 84 44.57 0.72 8.24
CA TRP A 84 44.35 1.24 9.59
C TRP A 84 42.93 1.01 10.11
N THR A 85 41.92 1.12 9.23
CA THR A 85 40.53 0.82 9.63
C THR A 85 40.38 -0.64 10.01
N LYS A 86 40.88 -1.56 9.17
CA LYS A 86 40.87 -3.01 9.42
C LYS A 86 41.66 -3.36 10.68
N LYS A 87 42.86 -2.80 10.82
CA LYS A 87 43.74 -3.05 11.98
C LYS A 87 43.06 -2.70 13.29
N ILE A 88 42.37 -1.56 13.36
CA ILE A 88 41.67 -1.15 14.57
C ILE A 88 40.45 -2.06 14.86
N ILE A 89 39.69 -2.45 13.83
CA ILE A 89 38.55 -3.37 14.01
C ILE A 89 39.03 -4.74 14.52
N VAL A 90 40.18 -5.23 14.05
CA VAL A 90 40.71 -6.56 14.40
C VAL A 90 41.48 -6.53 15.73
N ASP A 91 42.48 -5.66 15.86
CA ASP A 91 43.43 -5.67 16.98
C ASP A 91 42.83 -5.01 18.24
N GLU A 92 42.07 -3.93 18.07
CA GLU A 92 41.55 -3.11 19.17
C GLU A 92 40.02 -3.21 19.32
N GLY A 93 39.37 -4.02 18.48
CA GLY A 93 37.92 -4.21 18.47
C GLY A 93 37.38 -4.94 19.70
N HIS A 94 38.21 -5.46 20.59
CA HIS A 94 37.77 -6.03 21.86
C HIS A 94 37.05 -4.99 22.73
N SER A 95 37.51 -3.73 22.72
CA SER A 95 36.83 -2.62 23.38
C SER A 95 35.60 -2.20 22.58
N MET A 96 34.42 -2.30 23.20
CA MET A 96 33.16 -1.91 22.56
C MET A 96 33.13 -0.43 22.17
N GLN A 97 33.75 0.45 22.97
CA GLN A 97 33.81 1.88 22.69
C GLN A 97 34.68 2.19 21.48
N GLN A 98 35.84 1.54 21.36
CA GLN A 98 36.73 1.68 20.20
C GLN A 98 36.08 1.09 18.94
N LEU A 99 35.45 -0.08 19.06
CA LEU A 99 34.72 -0.72 17.97
C LEU A 99 33.54 0.16 17.49
N PHE A 100 32.79 0.74 18.42
CA PHE A 100 31.71 1.67 18.10
C PHE A 100 32.21 2.90 17.35
N HIS A 101 33.31 3.51 17.82
CA HIS A 101 33.92 4.70 17.21
C HIS A 101 34.37 4.45 15.76
N ILE A 102 35.14 3.37 15.52
CA ILE A 102 35.64 3.07 14.18
C ILE A 102 34.52 2.70 13.20
N LEU A 103 33.49 1.99 13.65
CA LEU A 103 32.36 1.62 12.80
C LEU A 103 31.45 2.81 12.50
N GLN A 104 31.26 3.74 13.44
CA GLN A 104 30.53 4.98 13.21
C GLN A 104 31.23 5.83 12.14
N LEU A 105 32.57 5.82 12.09
CA LEU A 105 33.33 6.47 11.04
C LEU A 105 33.03 5.86 9.66
N VAL A 106 33.05 4.53 9.55
CA VAL A 106 32.73 3.81 8.31
C VAL A 106 31.31 4.14 7.84
N VAL A 107 30.33 4.15 8.75
CA VAL A 107 28.94 4.53 8.42
C VAL A 107 28.86 5.94 7.85
N LYS A 108 29.52 6.88 8.51
CA LYS A 108 29.48 8.29 8.14
C LYS A 108 30.13 8.56 6.78
N HIS A 109 31.24 7.89 6.50
CA HIS A 109 32.02 8.07 5.26
C HIS A 109 31.88 6.91 4.29
N TYR A 110 30.71 6.27 4.25
CA TYR A 110 30.50 5.05 3.45
C TYR A 110 30.89 5.19 1.98
N LYS A 111 30.71 6.36 1.36
CA LYS A 111 31.13 6.63 -0.03
C LYS A 111 32.65 6.56 -0.21
N VAL A 112 33.41 7.06 0.76
CA VAL A 112 34.89 7.03 0.74
C VAL A 112 35.40 5.60 0.90
N TYR A 113 34.68 4.79 1.68
CA TYR A 113 35.01 3.38 1.90
C TYR A 113 34.50 2.43 0.79
N TYR A 114 33.67 2.91 -0.16
CA TYR A 114 33.10 2.08 -1.22
C TYR A 114 34.13 1.42 -2.15
N PRO A 115 35.21 2.10 -2.62
CA PRO A 115 36.23 1.47 -3.46
C PRO A 115 36.99 0.34 -2.76
N VAL A 116 36.96 0.32 -1.42
CA VAL A 116 37.71 -0.63 -0.60
C VAL A 116 36.82 -1.63 0.14
N ARG A 117 35.53 -1.66 -0.18
CA ARG A 117 34.48 -2.39 0.55
C ARG A 117 34.75 -3.87 0.75
N HIS A 118 35.27 -4.58 -0.26
CA HIS A 118 35.50 -6.03 -0.20
C HIS A 118 36.52 -6.42 0.88
N HIS A 119 37.47 -5.54 1.19
CA HIS A 119 38.46 -5.77 2.25
C HIS A 119 37.89 -5.59 3.67
N LEU A 120 36.75 -4.90 3.80
CA LEU A 120 36.14 -4.54 5.09
C LEU A 120 34.86 -5.33 5.38
N VAL A 121 34.12 -5.78 4.37
CA VAL A 121 32.77 -6.33 4.52
C VAL A 121 32.72 -7.52 5.49
N GLN A 122 33.69 -8.44 5.44
CA GLN A 122 33.77 -9.57 6.37
C GLN A 122 33.86 -9.11 7.84
N HIS A 123 34.67 -8.10 8.11
CA HIS A 123 34.87 -7.56 9.46
C HIS A 123 33.65 -6.76 9.93
N MET A 124 32.98 -6.06 9.00
CA MET A 124 31.72 -5.36 9.27
C MET A 124 30.61 -6.35 9.61
N VAL A 125 30.44 -7.42 8.84
CA VAL A 125 29.44 -8.47 9.11
C VAL A 125 29.66 -9.11 10.48
N ASN A 126 30.91 -9.44 10.82
CA ASN A 126 31.24 -9.98 12.15
C ASN A 126 30.89 -8.98 13.26
N SER A 127 31.15 -7.69 13.03
CA SER A 127 30.83 -6.62 13.99
C SER A 127 29.33 -6.38 14.13
N ILE A 128 28.56 -6.47 13.04
CA ILE A 128 27.09 -6.37 13.05
C ILE A 128 26.49 -7.45 13.95
N GLN A 129 26.93 -8.71 13.79
CA GLN A 129 26.45 -9.82 14.62
C GLN A 129 26.76 -9.58 16.11
N ARG A 130 27.98 -9.11 16.41
CA ARG A 130 28.41 -8.82 17.79
C ARG A 130 27.63 -7.64 18.40
N LEU A 131 27.44 -6.55 17.65
CA LEU A 131 26.74 -5.35 18.14
C LEU A 131 25.24 -5.57 18.30
N GLY A 132 24.62 -6.42 17.48
CA GLY A 132 23.17 -6.62 17.54
C GLY A 132 22.70 -7.69 18.53
N PHE A 133 23.44 -8.80 18.69
CA PHE A 133 22.99 -9.95 19.49
C PHE A 133 23.83 -10.23 20.75
N SER A 134 24.82 -9.40 21.07
CA SER A 134 25.53 -9.54 22.35
C SER A 134 24.56 -9.30 23.53
N PRO A 135 24.63 -10.10 24.62
CA PRO A 135 23.83 -9.88 25.82
C PRO A 135 23.99 -8.48 26.44
N THR A 136 25.14 -7.84 26.23
CA THR A 136 25.45 -6.49 26.73
C THR A 136 25.18 -5.38 25.69
N ALA A 137 24.58 -5.72 24.55
CA ALA A 137 24.27 -4.75 23.50
C ALA A 137 23.16 -3.79 23.93
N THR A 138 23.47 -2.49 23.91
CA THR A 138 22.50 -1.41 24.12
C THR A 138 21.72 -1.12 22.83
N LEU A 139 20.65 -0.34 22.93
CA LEU A 139 19.90 0.10 21.74
C LEU A 139 20.78 0.90 20.76
N GLU A 140 21.71 1.70 21.26
CA GLU A 140 22.68 2.44 20.42
C GLU A 140 23.62 1.49 19.65
N HIS A 141 24.06 0.39 20.26
CA HIS A 141 24.84 -0.64 19.57
C HIS A 141 24.02 -1.31 18.45
N ARG A 142 22.76 -1.65 18.74
CA ARG A 142 21.83 -2.24 17.75
C ARG A 142 21.55 -1.26 16.60
N LYS A 143 21.36 0.02 16.91
CA LYS A 143 21.17 1.09 15.91
C LYS A 143 22.37 1.21 14.98
N LEU A 144 23.59 1.23 15.53
CA LEU A 144 24.81 1.24 14.72
C LEU A 144 24.93 -0.02 13.85
N ALA A 145 24.56 -1.20 14.37
CA ALA A 145 24.56 -2.44 13.59
C ALA A 145 23.60 -2.38 12.38
N VAL A 146 22.41 -1.78 12.56
CA VAL A 146 21.46 -1.54 11.47
C VAL A 146 21.99 -0.52 10.46
N GLU A 147 22.67 0.53 10.92
CA GLU A 147 23.33 1.51 10.04
C GLU A 147 24.45 0.89 9.21
N LEU A 148 25.24 -0.03 9.78
CA LEU A 148 26.24 -0.80 9.04
C LEU A 148 25.60 -1.73 8.01
N ALA A 149 24.50 -2.40 8.36
CA ALA A 149 23.74 -3.22 7.41
C ALA A 149 23.20 -2.37 6.25
N GLU A 150 22.69 -1.17 6.54
CA GLU A 150 22.25 -0.21 5.53
C GLU A 150 23.40 0.25 4.62
N VAL A 151 24.60 0.45 5.16
CA VAL A 151 25.79 0.78 4.34
C VAL A 151 26.12 -0.32 3.36
N ILE A 152 26.11 -1.58 3.79
CA ILE A 152 26.37 -2.73 2.92
C ILE A 152 25.32 -2.79 1.79
N ILE A 153 24.03 -2.59 2.12
CA ILE A 153 22.96 -2.53 1.11
C ILE A 153 23.17 -1.34 0.16
N LYS A 154 23.55 -0.17 0.67
CA LYS A 154 23.85 1.03 -0.14
C LYS A 154 25.03 0.83 -1.08
N TRP A 155 26.06 0.11 -0.64
CA TRP A 155 27.18 -0.23 -1.51
C TRP A 155 26.74 -1.12 -2.67
N GLU A 156 25.90 -2.11 -2.43
CA GLU A 156 25.38 -2.95 -3.52
C GLU A 156 24.51 -2.14 -4.50
N LEU A 157 23.57 -1.35 -3.98
CA LEU A 157 22.71 -0.48 -4.80
C LEU A 157 23.53 0.53 -5.61
N HIS A 158 24.66 1.01 -5.07
CA HIS A 158 25.55 1.90 -5.80
C HIS A 158 26.26 1.19 -6.94
N GLY A 159 26.73 -0.04 -6.73
CA GLY A 159 27.36 -0.87 -7.77
C GLY A 159 26.41 -1.15 -8.93
N ILE A 160 25.16 -1.52 -8.64
CA ILE A 160 24.12 -1.75 -9.66
C ILE A 160 23.88 -0.48 -10.47
N LYS A 161 23.83 0.68 -9.81
CA LYS A 161 23.67 1.96 -10.51
C LYS A 161 24.84 2.27 -11.44
N GLU A 162 26.08 2.01 -11.00
CA GLU A 162 27.28 2.22 -11.83
C GLU A 162 27.31 1.27 -13.04
N GLU A 163 26.86 0.02 -12.90
CA GLU A 163 26.73 -0.93 -14.01
C GLU A 163 25.69 -0.44 -15.03
N VAL A 164 24.50 -0.03 -14.58
CA VAL A 164 23.43 0.49 -15.46
C VAL A 164 23.85 1.77 -16.18
N ASP A 165 24.51 2.70 -15.48
CA ASP A 165 25.01 3.93 -16.09
C ASP A 165 26.13 3.65 -17.12
N SER A 166 26.95 2.62 -16.87
CA SER A 166 28.01 2.19 -17.81
C SER A 166 27.44 1.50 -19.06
N ASP A 167 26.43 0.64 -18.90
CA ASP A 167 25.76 -0.03 -20.02
C ASP A 167 25.01 0.98 -20.90
N ASN A 168 24.33 1.97 -20.31
CA ASN A 168 23.66 3.04 -21.07
C ASN A 168 24.66 3.90 -21.86
N MET A 169 25.84 4.20 -21.30
CA MET A 169 26.89 4.92 -22.03
C MET A 169 27.48 4.11 -23.19
N SER A 170 27.48 2.77 -23.10
CA SER A 170 28.01 1.88 -24.14
C SER A 170 27.06 1.72 -25.35
N LEU A 171 25.75 1.94 -25.16
CA LEU A 171 24.72 1.84 -26.18
C LEU A 171 24.60 3.10 -27.08
N GLU A 172 25.24 4.23 -26.74
CA GLU A 172 25.22 5.47 -27.55
C GLU A 172 26.39 5.61 -28.55
N THR A 173 27.22 4.58 -28.74
CA THR A 173 28.24 4.58 -29.81
C THR A 173 27.68 4.05 -31.13
N PRO A 174 27.65 4.84 -32.23
CA PRO A 174 27.09 4.38 -33.49
C PRO A 174 27.93 3.26 -34.10
N ALA A 175 27.23 2.19 -34.48
CA ALA A 175 27.74 0.97 -35.09
C ALA A 175 28.78 1.25 -36.20
N LYS A 176 30.01 0.78 -36.01
CA LYS A 176 30.94 0.51 -37.12
C LYS A 176 30.60 -0.85 -37.71
N ARG A 177 30.32 -0.85 -39.02
CA ARG A 177 30.04 -2.01 -39.88
C ARG A 177 31.08 -3.14 -39.70
N PRO A 178 30.69 -4.41 -39.83
CA PRO A 178 31.64 -5.51 -39.85
C PRO A 178 32.29 -5.60 -41.23
N ALA A 179 33.60 -5.84 -41.27
CA ALA A 179 34.30 -6.36 -42.44
C ALA A 179 34.66 -7.83 -42.15
N MET A 180 34.14 -8.74 -42.98
CA MET A 180 34.73 -10.06 -43.22
C MET A 180 36.08 -9.84 -43.93
N ASP A 181 37.16 -10.52 -43.53
CA ASP A 181 37.45 -11.88 -43.96
C ASP A 181 38.76 -12.43 -43.34
N ASP A 182 38.73 -13.75 -43.12
CA ASP A 182 39.76 -14.79 -43.09
C ASP A 182 40.98 -14.80 -42.13
N SER A 183 40.87 -15.72 -41.16
CA SER A 183 41.65 -16.98 -41.03
C SER A 183 43.01 -17.07 -40.29
N ILE A 184 43.04 -18.12 -39.43
CA ILE A 184 44.14 -18.98 -38.90
C ILE A 184 44.76 -18.63 -37.52
N GLU A 185 44.42 -19.48 -36.53
CA GLU A 185 45.05 -19.76 -35.21
C GLU A 185 46.37 -20.56 -35.31
N PRO A 186 47.12 -20.92 -34.23
CA PRO A 186 47.57 -20.17 -33.04
C PRO A 186 49.07 -20.47 -32.69
N GLN A 187 49.59 -19.86 -31.60
CA GLN A 187 50.60 -20.40 -30.63
C GLN A 187 51.85 -19.55 -30.31
N ALA A 188 52.17 -19.58 -29.00
CA ALA A 188 53.49 -19.68 -28.37
C ALA A 188 54.13 -18.45 -27.66
N LYS A 189 53.97 -18.48 -26.33
CA LYS A 189 54.94 -18.20 -25.23
C LYS A 189 56.35 -17.66 -25.57
N ARG A 190 56.77 -16.60 -24.87
CA ARG A 190 57.96 -16.44 -23.97
C ARG A 190 58.16 -14.95 -23.62
N LEU A 191 58.13 -14.53 -22.35
CA LEU A 191 59.24 -14.47 -21.37
C LEU A 191 60.40 -13.51 -21.75
N ALA A 192 60.46 -12.37 -21.03
CA ALA A 192 61.54 -11.92 -20.14
C ALA A 192 62.39 -10.65 -20.48
N LEU A 193 62.64 -9.89 -19.38
CA LEU A 193 63.74 -8.94 -19.03
C LEU A 193 63.74 -7.53 -19.65
N GLN A 194 63.60 -6.44 -18.86
CA GLN A 194 64.67 -5.68 -18.13
C GLN A 194 65.80 -5.25 -19.07
N GLN A 195 66.17 -3.97 -19.23
CA GLN A 195 66.62 -3.00 -18.22
C GLN A 195 66.87 -1.58 -18.87
N PRO A 196 67.54 -0.57 -18.26
CA PRO A 196 67.07 0.84 -18.22
C PRO A 196 67.92 1.85 -19.02
N GLY A 197 67.45 3.09 -19.13
CA GLY A 197 68.20 4.20 -19.74
C GLY A 197 67.76 5.58 -19.22
N ILE A 198 68.74 6.46 -19.00
CA ILE A 198 68.75 7.65 -18.15
C ILE A 198 68.52 8.96 -18.95
N ALA A 199 67.79 9.89 -18.30
CA ALA A 199 67.79 11.36 -18.31
C ALA A 199 67.97 12.23 -19.58
N GLY A 200 67.08 13.23 -19.69
CA GLY A 200 67.26 14.52 -20.39
C GLY A 200 66.09 15.48 -20.08
N PRO A 201 66.31 16.74 -19.62
CA PRO A 201 65.25 17.58 -19.04
C PRO A 201 64.77 18.72 -19.96
N SER A 202 63.50 19.13 -19.86
CA SER A 202 63.07 20.54 -19.99
C SER A 202 61.54 20.72 -19.87
N SER A 203 61.15 21.46 -18.82
CA SER A 203 60.08 22.48 -18.70
C SER A 203 58.81 22.39 -19.57
N SER A 204 57.64 22.31 -18.92
CA SER A 204 56.64 23.39 -18.82
C SER A 204 55.37 22.86 -18.16
N GLY A 205 54.79 23.62 -17.23
CA GLY A 205 53.77 23.15 -16.31
C GLY A 205 52.40 22.95 -16.92
N VAL A 206 51.72 21.87 -16.48
CA VAL A 206 50.31 21.80 -16.10
C VAL A 206 50.22 20.66 -15.08
N VAL A 207 49.64 20.90 -13.92
CA VAL A 207 49.35 19.87 -12.91
C VAL A 207 48.20 19.01 -13.46
N PRO A 208 48.37 17.72 -13.77
CA PRO A 208 47.23 16.89 -14.14
C PRO A 208 46.49 16.50 -12.85
N LEU A 209 45.18 16.77 -12.83
CA LEU A 209 44.26 16.09 -11.92
C LEU A 209 44.46 14.58 -12.10
N LEU A 210 45.02 13.93 -11.09
CA LEU A 210 45.09 12.47 -11.00
C LEU A 210 43.66 11.93 -10.95
N VAL A 211 43.17 11.49 -12.11
CA VAL A 211 42.04 10.56 -12.17
C VAL A 211 42.53 9.27 -11.50
N PRO A 212 41.90 8.78 -10.42
CA PRO A 212 42.32 7.53 -9.79
C PRO A 212 42.17 6.42 -10.83
N LYS A 213 43.27 5.72 -11.14
CA LYS A 213 43.21 4.44 -11.85
C LYS A 213 42.35 3.51 -10.99
N THR A 214 41.12 3.26 -11.43
CA THR A 214 40.20 2.29 -10.81
C THR A 214 40.84 0.91 -10.93
N GLU A 215 41.16 0.28 -9.79
CA GLU A 215 41.62 -1.11 -9.79
C GLU A 215 40.52 -2.03 -10.39
N PRO A 216 40.87 -3.04 -11.20
CA PRO A 216 39.94 -3.90 -11.94
C PRO A 216 39.06 -4.84 -11.07
N GLY A 217 38.87 -4.54 -9.79
CA GLY A 217 38.01 -5.27 -8.85
C GLY A 217 36.78 -4.51 -8.33
N VAL A 218 36.65 -3.21 -8.65
CA VAL A 218 35.64 -2.31 -8.05
C VAL A 218 34.20 -2.62 -8.47
N VAL A 219 33.98 -3.41 -9.52
CA VAL A 219 32.64 -3.74 -10.05
C VAL A 219 32.08 -5.06 -9.51
N LYS A 220 32.86 -5.85 -8.74
CA LYS A 220 32.37 -7.15 -8.26
C LYS A 220 31.26 -6.97 -7.20
N PRO A 221 30.15 -7.73 -7.28
CA PRO A 221 29.12 -7.75 -6.24
C PRO A 221 29.69 -8.29 -4.91
N ILE A 222 29.03 -7.95 -3.80
CA ILE A 222 29.43 -8.47 -2.48
C ILE A 222 29.15 -9.98 -2.42
N ASP A 223 30.06 -10.74 -1.79
CA ASP A 223 29.92 -12.19 -1.65
C ASP A 223 28.60 -12.56 -0.96
N ARG A 224 27.92 -13.56 -1.52
CA ARG A 224 26.60 -14.02 -1.07
C ARG A 224 26.56 -14.36 0.43
N VAL A 225 27.63 -14.94 0.97
CA VAL A 225 27.71 -15.32 2.39
C VAL A 225 27.54 -14.09 3.31
N HIS A 226 28.11 -12.95 2.92
CA HIS A 226 28.00 -11.71 3.68
C HIS A 226 26.60 -11.12 3.56
N THR A 227 26.06 -11.08 2.34
CA THR A 227 24.70 -10.61 2.08
C THR A 227 23.66 -11.43 2.85
N ASP A 228 23.71 -12.75 2.77
CA ASP A 228 22.79 -13.65 3.49
C ASP A 228 22.90 -13.41 5.02
N SER A 229 24.10 -13.20 5.54
CA SER A 229 24.31 -12.88 6.96
C SER A 229 23.66 -11.55 7.38
N VAL A 230 23.79 -10.50 6.55
CA VAL A 230 23.19 -9.18 6.80
C VAL A 230 21.67 -9.25 6.74
N LEU A 231 21.10 -9.94 5.75
CA LEU A 231 19.65 -10.07 5.62
C LEU A 231 19.06 -10.90 6.77
N ASN A 232 19.69 -12.03 7.13
CA ASN A 232 19.26 -12.83 8.27
C ASN A 232 19.41 -12.06 9.60
N PHE A 233 20.44 -11.22 9.73
CA PHE A 233 20.59 -10.31 10.86
C PHE A 233 19.42 -9.35 10.98
N LEU A 234 19.11 -8.61 9.92
CA LEU A 234 18.00 -7.65 9.90
C LEU A 234 16.67 -8.34 10.18
N LEU A 235 16.45 -9.54 9.62
CA LEU A 235 15.24 -10.34 9.78
C LEU A 235 15.00 -10.73 11.25
N ARG A 236 16.06 -11.21 11.93
CA ARG A 236 15.98 -11.55 13.36
C ARG A 236 15.84 -10.32 14.24
N LEU A 237 16.63 -9.28 13.99
CA LEU A 237 16.64 -8.07 14.81
C LEU A 237 15.29 -7.35 14.75
N ALA A 238 14.66 -7.29 13.58
CA ALA A 238 13.31 -6.72 13.42
C ALA A 238 12.29 -7.34 14.40
N CYS A 239 12.42 -8.64 14.69
CA CYS A 239 11.46 -9.39 15.50
C CYS A 239 11.91 -9.61 16.96
N GLN A 240 13.00 -8.99 17.40
CA GLN A 240 13.55 -9.14 18.76
C GLN A 240 13.72 -7.81 19.50
N VAL A 241 13.72 -6.68 18.78
CA VAL A 241 14.02 -5.36 19.33
C VAL A 241 12.79 -4.63 19.86
N ASN A 242 11.58 -5.12 19.57
CA ASN A 242 10.38 -4.50 20.13
C ASN A 242 10.31 -4.79 21.63
N ASP A 243 10.32 -3.75 22.47
CA ASP A 243 10.21 -3.90 23.92
C ASP A 243 8.76 -4.25 24.30
N ALA A 244 8.58 -5.18 25.23
CA ALA A 244 7.25 -5.59 25.71
C ALA A 244 6.60 -4.54 26.65
N ALA A 245 7.18 -3.35 26.77
CA ALA A 245 6.76 -2.35 27.75
C ALA A 245 5.34 -1.83 27.44
N PRO A 246 4.47 -1.72 28.46
CA PRO A 246 3.13 -1.18 28.26
C PRO A 246 3.23 0.28 27.79
N ALA A 247 2.46 0.61 26.75
CA ALA A 247 2.26 1.98 26.32
C ALA A 247 1.86 2.81 27.55
N ASN A 248 2.62 3.88 27.83
CA ASN A 248 2.36 4.74 28.97
C ASN A 248 0.96 5.37 28.78
N PRO A 249 -0.02 5.14 29.66
CA PRO A 249 -1.42 5.53 29.43
C PRO A 249 -1.62 7.04 29.31
N ALA A 250 -0.64 7.85 29.74
CA ALA A 250 -0.65 9.30 29.61
C ALA A 250 -0.27 9.82 28.21
N ASN A 251 0.31 8.99 27.32
CA ASN A 251 0.71 9.41 25.97
C ASN A 251 0.79 8.22 24.99
N PRO A 252 -0.34 7.80 24.38
CA PRO A 252 -0.39 6.65 23.47
C PRO A 252 0.29 6.87 22.10
N ALA A 253 0.86 8.05 21.84
CA ALA A 253 1.41 8.43 20.52
C ALA A 253 2.94 8.30 20.39
N ILE A 254 3.68 8.00 21.46
CA ILE A 254 5.15 7.89 21.38
C ILE A 254 5.54 6.45 21.04
N THR A 255 5.83 6.21 19.76
CA THR A 255 6.41 4.94 19.27
C THR A 255 7.71 4.65 20.02
N SER A 256 7.87 3.41 20.53
CA SER A 256 9.06 3.07 21.30
C SER A 256 10.32 3.16 20.42
N PRO A 257 11.48 3.57 20.96
CA PRO A 257 12.74 3.56 20.21
C PRO A 257 13.08 2.19 19.59
N GLY A 258 12.71 1.10 20.26
CA GLY A 258 12.83 -0.26 19.74
C GLY A 258 11.90 -0.54 18.56
N GLU A 259 10.64 -0.09 18.61
CA GLU A 259 9.68 -0.22 17.51
C GLU A 259 10.12 0.59 16.26
N LEU A 260 10.65 1.80 16.46
CA LEU A 260 11.23 2.59 15.36
C LEU A 260 12.41 1.86 14.69
N LEU A 261 13.28 1.24 15.49
CA LEU A 261 14.41 0.48 14.98
C LEU A 261 13.94 -0.80 14.24
N SER A 262 12.96 -1.51 14.79
CA SER A 262 12.31 -2.65 14.13
C SER A 262 11.72 -2.26 12.77
N ARG A 263 10.97 -1.14 12.71
CA ARG A 263 10.42 -0.60 11.46
C ARG A 263 11.52 -0.26 10.44
N ARG A 264 12.63 0.31 10.88
CA ARG A 264 13.80 0.58 10.03
C ARG A 264 14.37 -0.72 9.44
N CYS A 265 14.51 -1.77 10.25
CA CYS A 265 14.94 -3.09 9.75
C CYS A 265 13.98 -3.64 8.68
N VAL A 266 12.67 -3.54 8.89
CA VAL A 266 11.66 -3.99 7.91
C VAL A 266 11.77 -3.20 6.59
N ILE A 267 11.96 -1.88 6.65
CA ILE A 267 12.13 -1.03 5.44
C ILE A 267 13.39 -1.43 4.66
N LEU A 268 14.51 -1.65 5.37
CA LEU A 268 15.76 -2.09 4.75
C LEU A 268 15.62 -3.47 4.12
N LEU A 269 14.98 -4.42 4.80
CA LEU A 269 14.67 -5.75 4.25
C LEU A 269 13.81 -5.66 2.98
N LYS A 270 12.74 -4.88 3.00
CA LYS A 270 11.88 -4.67 1.82
C LYS A 270 12.64 -4.04 0.65
N THR A 271 13.58 -3.15 0.94
CA THR A 271 14.44 -2.52 -0.08
C THR A 271 15.42 -3.53 -0.65
N ALA A 272 16.09 -4.30 0.20
CA ALA A 272 17.08 -5.28 -0.20
C ALA A 272 16.46 -6.49 -0.89
N LEU A 273 15.24 -6.88 -0.56
CA LEU A 273 14.57 -8.05 -1.16
C LEU A 273 13.82 -7.73 -2.47
N LYS A 274 14.07 -6.57 -3.08
CA LYS A 274 13.59 -6.29 -4.44
C LYS A 274 14.33 -7.20 -5.46
N PRO A 275 13.67 -7.61 -6.55
CA PRO A 275 14.20 -8.59 -7.49
C PRO A 275 15.53 -8.18 -8.13
N ASP A 276 15.78 -6.87 -8.26
CA ASP A 276 16.93 -6.33 -9.00
C ASP A 276 18.17 -6.07 -8.12
N VAL A 277 18.12 -6.39 -6.82
CA VAL A 277 19.19 -6.01 -5.88
C VAL A 277 20.26 -7.09 -5.74
N TRP A 278 19.90 -8.37 -5.88
CA TRP A 278 20.85 -9.47 -5.72
C TRP A 278 20.83 -10.38 -6.95
N PRO A 279 21.99 -10.79 -7.48
CA PRO A 279 22.06 -11.70 -8.64
C PRO A 279 21.37 -13.05 -8.42
N GLN A 280 21.26 -13.49 -7.16
CA GLN A 280 20.59 -14.72 -6.77
C GLN A 280 19.65 -14.46 -5.59
N THR A 281 18.60 -15.27 -5.48
CA THR A 281 17.68 -15.20 -4.34
C THR A 281 18.42 -15.51 -3.03
N PRO A 282 18.39 -14.60 -2.04
CA PRO A 282 19.09 -14.78 -0.78
C PRO A 282 18.55 -15.97 0.03
N ASP A 283 19.43 -16.62 0.80
CA ASP A 283 19.07 -17.75 1.66
C ASP A 283 18.59 -17.26 3.04
N LEU A 284 17.27 -17.12 3.18
CA LEU A 284 16.64 -16.65 4.41
C LEU A 284 16.28 -17.82 5.35
N LYS A 285 16.82 -17.81 6.56
CA LYS A 285 16.57 -18.83 7.59
C LYS A 285 15.34 -18.47 8.40
N LEU A 286 14.18 -19.01 8.01
CA LEU A 286 12.89 -18.66 8.62
C LEU A 286 12.53 -19.44 9.90
N VAL A 287 13.26 -20.51 10.24
CA VAL A 287 12.93 -21.43 11.34
C VAL A 287 12.67 -20.74 12.69
N PHE A 288 13.41 -19.65 12.98
CA PHE A 288 13.26 -18.92 14.24
C PHE A 288 11.88 -18.25 14.39
N PHE A 289 11.16 -17.99 13.29
CA PHE A 289 9.81 -17.46 13.33
C PHE A 289 8.86 -18.39 14.07
N ASP A 290 9.01 -19.73 13.95
CA ASP A 290 8.15 -20.68 14.67
C ASP A 290 8.18 -20.41 16.18
N LYS A 291 9.39 -20.21 16.74
CA LYS A 291 9.58 -19.90 18.16
C LYS A 291 8.98 -18.55 18.56
N ILE A 292 9.08 -17.54 17.70
CA ILE A 292 8.48 -16.21 17.97
C ILE A 292 6.96 -16.30 17.93
N LEU A 293 6.39 -16.97 16.93
CA LEU A 293 4.95 -17.12 16.79
C LEU A 293 4.35 -17.95 17.93
N LEU A 294 5.02 -19.03 18.36
CA LEU A 294 4.62 -19.82 19.52
C LEU A 294 4.64 -19.05 20.83
N SER A 295 5.40 -17.95 20.91
CA SER A 295 5.39 -17.12 22.11
C SER A 295 4.01 -16.51 22.41
N VAL A 296 3.06 -16.55 21.46
CA VAL A 296 1.66 -16.15 21.68
C VAL A 296 0.97 -16.94 22.80
N GLU A 297 1.42 -18.18 23.08
CA GLU A 297 0.88 -19.03 24.15
C GLU A 297 1.47 -18.71 25.53
N THR A 298 2.53 -17.89 25.58
CA THR A 298 3.14 -17.48 26.85
C THR A 298 2.23 -16.48 27.58
N PRO A 299 2.29 -16.39 28.92
CA PRO A 299 1.39 -15.52 29.69
C PRO A 299 1.54 -14.02 29.36
N ASN A 300 2.74 -13.59 28.93
CA ASN A 300 3.04 -12.21 28.55
C ASN A 300 3.67 -12.17 27.14
N PRO A 301 2.87 -12.38 26.09
CA PRO A 301 3.39 -12.46 24.73
C PRO A 301 3.78 -11.06 24.24
N ASN A 302 4.94 -10.96 23.59
CA ASN A 302 5.34 -9.72 22.93
C ASN A 302 4.60 -9.59 21.59
N ILE A 303 3.42 -8.98 21.64
CA ILE A 303 2.53 -8.81 20.47
C ILE A 303 3.24 -8.04 19.33
N GLY A 304 4.10 -7.07 19.66
CA GLY A 304 4.83 -6.29 18.66
C GLY A 304 5.79 -7.14 17.81
N ASN A 305 6.53 -8.05 18.44
CA ASN A 305 7.41 -8.99 17.75
C ASN A 305 6.62 -9.99 16.88
N ILE A 306 5.50 -10.51 17.40
CA ILE A 306 4.63 -11.43 16.67
C ILE A 306 4.02 -10.73 15.44
N CYS A 307 3.51 -9.51 15.59
CA CYS A 307 2.98 -8.73 14.48
C CYS A 307 4.01 -8.47 13.40
N THR A 308 5.22 -8.03 13.79
CA THR A 308 6.33 -7.79 12.84
C THR A 308 6.70 -9.06 12.08
N ALA A 309 6.71 -10.21 12.77
CA ALA A 309 6.97 -11.50 12.15
C ALA A 309 5.92 -11.87 11.10
N LEU A 310 4.63 -11.72 11.42
CA LEU A 310 3.54 -12.01 10.48
C LEU A 310 3.54 -11.07 9.26
N GLU A 311 3.84 -9.79 9.46
CA GLU A 311 3.98 -8.82 8.35
C GLU A 311 5.13 -9.19 7.42
N LEU A 312 6.28 -9.57 7.98
CA LEU A 312 7.44 -10.02 7.20
C LEU A 312 7.14 -11.31 6.44
N LEU A 313 6.52 -12.31 7.08
CA LEU A 313 6.11 -13.55 6.41
C LEU A 313 5.13 -13.27 5.25
N THR A 314 4.17 -12.36 5.45
CA THR A 314 3.21 -11.96 4.40
C THR A 314 3.91 -11.28 3.22
N PHE A 315 4.91 -10.43 3.51
CA PHE A 315 5.75 -9.82 2.48
C PHE A 315 6.57 -10.87 1.73
N LEU A 316 7.22 -11.79 2.43
CA LEU A 316 8.06 -12.85 1.87
C LEU A 316 7.29 -13.78 0.93
N LEU A 317 6.00 -14.05 1.17
CA LEU A 317 5.14 -14.76 0.21
C LEU A 317 5.06 -14.11 -1.18
N GLY A 318 5.36 -12.82 -1.31
CA GLY A 318 5.39 -12.12 -2.60
C GLY A 318 6.76 -12.05 -3.26
N VAL A 319 7.82 -12.43 -2.55
CA VAL A 319 9.20 -12.32 -3.03
C VAL A 319 9.81 -13.71 -3.28
N MET A 320 9.50 -14.68 -2.42
CA MET A 320 10.07 -16.01 -2.49
C MET A 320 9.42 -16.86 -3.59
N LYS A 321 10.18 -17.81 -4.14
CA LYS A 321 9.66 -18.80 -5.08
C LYS A 321 8.74 -19.80 -4.38
N LYS A 322 7.81 -20.42 -5.11
CA LYS A 322 6.79 -21.33 -4.55
C LYS A 322 7.41 -22.50 -3.78
N GLU A 323 8.48 -23.09 -4.30
CA GLU A 323 9.17 -24.23 -3.70
C GLU A 323 9.81 -23.85 -2.35
N GLN A 324 10.42 -22.66 -2.28
CA GLN A 324 11.01 -22.13 -1.04
C GLN A 324 9.93 -21.82 -0.01
N ILE A 325 8.76 -21.33 -0.43
CA ILE A 325 7.64 -21.08 0.47
C ILE A 325 7.18 -22.38 1.11
N LEU A 326 6.94 -23.43 0.33
CA LEU A 326 6.51 -24.74 0.84
C LEU A 326 7.49 -25.31 1.87
N MET A 327 8.79 -25.32 1.54
CA MET A 327 9.84 -25.84 2.43
C MET A 327 9.88 -25.08 3.77
N ASN A 328 9.81 -23.75 3.73
CA ASN A 328 9.86 -22.94 4.95
C ASN A 328 8.57 -23.03 5.76
N PHE A 329 7.39 -22.90 5.12
CA PHE A 329 6.11 -22.91 5.81
C PHE A 329 5.82 -24.27 6.46
N LYS A 330 6.35 -25.37 5.91
CA LYS A 330 6.31 -26.70 6.56
C LYS A 330 6.80 -26.65 8.01
N GLN A 331 7.85 -25.88 8.28
CA GLN A 331 8.47 -25.76 9.60
C GLN A 331 7.79 -24.73 10.51
N LEU A 332 6.95 -23.86 9.96
CA LEU A 332 6.27 -22.77 10.69
C LEU A 332 4.84 -23.11 11.10
N GLN A 333 4.31 -24.29 10.71
CA GLN A 333 2.90 -24.63 10.88
C GLN A 333 2.46 -24.61 12.35
N ARG A 334 3.34 -24.99 13.28
CA ARG A 334 3.03 -25.04 14.72
C ARG A 334 2.80 -23.63 15.28
N GLY A 335 3.73 -22.70 15.06
CA GLY A 335 3.58 -21.31 15.49
C GLY A 335 2.48 -20.55 14.77
N LEU A 336 2.28 -20.82 13.47
CA LEU A 336 1.13 -20.28 12.73
C LEU A 336 -0.20 -20.80 13.29
N GLY A 337 -0.28 -22.09 13.63
CA GLY A 337 -1.44 -22.70 14.28
C GLY A 337 -1.81 -22.00 15.60
N ALA A 338 -0.82 -21.74 16.45
CA ALA A 338 -1.03 -21.00 17.71
C ALA A 338 -1.49 -19.54 17.48
N CYS A 339 -1.03 -18.89 16.41
CA CYS A 339 -1.48 -17.55 16.06
C CYS A 339 -2.91 -17.53 15.48
N ILE A 340 -3.34 -18.58 14.77
CA ILE A 340 -4.70 -18.74 14.25
C ILE A 340 -5.73 -18.85 15.39
N THR A 341 -5.36 -19.48 16.51
CA THR A 341 -6.21 -19.62 17.70
C THR A 341 -6.15 -18.42 18.65
N SER A 342 -5.34 -17.40 18.34
CA SER A 342 -5.18 -16.23 19.19
C SER A 342 -6.47 -15.41 19.31
N THR A 343 -6.71 -14.82 20.47
CA THR A 343 -7.82 -13.88 20.73
C THR A 343 -7.46 -12.43 20.42
N ASN A 344 -6.19 -12.14 20.12
CA ASN A 344 -5.73 -10.77 19.87
C ASN A 344 -6.13 -10.30 18.46
N ALA A 345 -6.95 -9.25 18.38
CA ALA A 345 -7.46 -8.73 17.12
C ALA A 345 -6.37 -8.28 16.13
N LYS A 346 -5.21 -7.78 16.60
CA LYS A 346 -4.09 -7.39 15.72
C LYS A 346 -3.46 -8.62 15.05
N ILE A 347 -3.24 -9.69 15.82
CA ILE A 347 -2.69 -10.96 15.31
C ILE A 347 -3.66 -11.57 14.30
N ILE A 348 -4.96 -11.64 14.63
CA ILE A 348 -6.00 -12.18 13.73
C ILE A 348 -6.02 -11.45 12.38
N LYS A 349 -5.94 -10.11 12.37
CA LYS A 349 -5.92 -9.32 11.13
C LYS A 349 -4.70 -9.64 10.25
N LEU A 350 -3.53 -9.82 10.87
CA LEU A 350 -2.30 -10.17 10.14
C LEU A 350 -2.32 -11.61 9.64
N ILE A 351 -2.82 -12.55 10.45
CA ILE A 351 -3.03 -13.95 10.04
C ILE A 351 -4.03 -14.01 8.87
N HIS A 352 -5.11 -13.24 8.91
CA HIS A 352 -6.05 -13.15 7.80
C HIS A 352 -5.35 -12.72 6.51
N GLY A 353 -4.52 -11.68 6.55
CA GLY A 353 -3.74 -11.22 5.39
C GLY A 353 -2.76 -12.28 4.88
N LEU A 354 -2.04 -12.94 5.79
CA LEU A 354 -1.12 -14.02 5.48
C LEU A 354 -1.82 -15.20 4.81
N LEU A 355 -2.90 -15.71 5.41
CA LEU A 355 -3.67 -16.84 4.90
C LEU A 355 -4.35 -16.53 3.57
N THR A 356 -4.89 -15.32 3.41
CA THR A 356 -5.51 -14.90 2.13
C THR A 356 -4.51 -14.99 0.99
N LYS A 357 -3.27 -14.54 1.22
CA LYS A 357 -2.20 -14.62 0.23
C LYS A 357 -1.68 -16.05 0.07
N LEU A 358 -1.46 -16.79 1.14
CA LEU A 358 -0.98 -18.17 1.10
C LEU A 358 -1.96 -19.07 0.32
N MET A 359 -3.26 -18.99 0.62
CA MET A 359 -4.30 -19.75 -0.06
C MET A 359 -4.56 -19.28 -1.49
N SER A 360 -4.18 -18.04 -1.86
CA SER A 360 -4.19 -17.61 -3.27
C SER A 360 -3.07 -18.28 -4.08
N LEU A 361 -1.92 -18.52 -3.45
CA LEU A 361 -0.76 -19.17 -4.08
C LEU A 361 -0.90 -20.69 -4.12
N PHE A 362 -1.49 -21.27 -3.06
CA PHE A 362 -1.69 -22.70 -2.84
C PHE A 362 -3.16 -22.95 -2.46
N PRO A 363 -4.08 -22.93 -3.44
CA PRO A 363 -5.51 -23.08 -3.19
C PRO A 363 -5.88 -24.46 -2.65
N THR A 364 -7.00 -24.52 -1.92
CA THR A 364 -7.62 -25.78 -1.49
C THR A 364 -8.53 -26.32 -2.59
N GLU A 365 -8.41 -27.61 -2.88
CA GLU A 365 -9.28 -28.31 -3.82
C GLU A 365 -10.35 -29.08 -3.06
N ARG A 366 -11.56 -29.13 -3.63
CA ARG A 366 -12.67 -29.87 -3.06
C ARG A 366 -12.61 -31.32 -3.56
N THR A 367 -12.43 -32.26 -2.66
CA THR A 367 -12.50 -33.71 -2.95
C THR A 367 -13.68 -34.31 -2.21
N ASN A 368 -14.76 -34.66 -2.92
CA ASN A 368 -16.02 -35.32 -2.47
C ASN A 368 -16.58 -34.93 -1.08
N SER A 369 -15.90 -35.25 0.02
CA SER A 369 -16.30 -35.04 1.42
C SER A 369 -15.37 -34.14 2.25
N SER A 370 -14.21 -33.72 1.74
CA SER A 370 -13.25 -32.86 2.47
C SER A 370 -12.60 -31.80 1.59
N MET A 371 -12.09 -30.73 2.22
CA MET A 371 -11.18 -29.79 1.56
C MET A 371 -9.75 -30.30 1.76
N ALA A 372 -9.10 -30.71 0.68
CA ALA A 372 -7.73 -31.21 0.72
C ALA A 372 -6.78 -30.19 0.10
N CYS A 373 -5.58 -30.06 0.67
CA CYS A 373 -4.49 -29.36 0.03
C CYS A 373 -3.73 -30.36 -0.83
N LYS A 374 -3.44 -30.01 -2.10
CA LYS A 374 -2.52 -30.78 -2.94
C LYS A 374 -1.09 -30.82 -2.39
N TYR A 375 -0.74 -29.87 -1.53
CA TYR A 375 0.59 -29.70 -0.97
C TYR A 375 0.63 -30.25 0.46
N GLU A 376 1.27 -31.41 0.63
CA GLU A 376 1.44 -32.07 1.94
C GLU A 376 2.13 -31.15 2.96
N GLU A 377 3.00 -30.24 2.50
CA GLU A 377 3.70 -29.29 3.36
C GLU A 377 2.78 -28.29 4.08
N LEU A 378 1.53 -28.12 3.64
CA LEU A 378 0.56 -27.17 4.23
C LEU A 378 -0.65 -27.87 4.87
N GLU A 379 -0.69 -29.20 4.85
CA GLU A 379 -1.85 -29.98 5.28
C GLU A 379 -2.23 -29.72 6.75
N ILE A 380 -1.26 -29.72 7.66
CA ILE A 380 -1.49 -29.50 9.11
C ILE A 380 -2.06 -28.10 9.35
N LEU A 381 -1.51 -27.09 8.66
CA LEU A 381 -1.96 -25.71 8.77
C LEU A 381 -3.40 -25.55 8.27
N TYR A 382 -3.73 -26.08 7.09
CA TYR A 382 -5.08 -25.97 6.53
C TYR A 382 -6.11 -26.81 7.29
N SER A 383 -5.71 -27.96 7.82
CA SER A 383 -6.51 -28.74 8.76
C SER A 383 -6.79 -27.94 10.05
N THR A 384 -5.79 -27.24 10.58
CA THR A 384 -5.95 -26.34 11.73
C THR A 384 -6.93 -25.21 11.44
N VAL A 385 -6.86 -24.57 10.26
CA VAL A 385 -7.85 -23.57 9.82
C VAL A 385 -9.26 -24.17 9.84
N GLY A 386 -9.48 -25.33 9.22
CA GLY A 386 -10.79 -25.98 9.18
C GLY A 386 -11.32 -26.31 10.58
N LYS A 387 -10.46 -26.87 11.44
CA LYS A 387 -10.79 -27.20 12.83
C LYS A 387 -11.19 -25.96 13.64
N VAL A 388 -10.38 -24.90 13.62
CA VAL A 388 -10.65 -23.66 14.36
C VAL A 388 -11.95 -22.99 13.88
N VAL A 389 -12.23 -23.02 12.58
CA VAL A 389 -13.48 -22.47 12.07
C VAL A 389 -14.67 -23.31 12.53
N TYR A 390 -14.62 -24.64 12.38
CA TYR A 390 -15.72 -25.52 12.77
C TYR A 390 -16.00 -25.47 14.28
N GLU A 391 -14.96 -25.53 15.11
CA GLU A 391 -15.06 -25.45 16.57
C GLU A 391 -15.56 -24.07 17.01
N GLY A 392 -15.07 -22.98 16.41
CA GLY A 392 -15.52 -21.63 16.71
C GLY A 392 -17.00 -21.39 16.40
N LEU A 393 -17.47 -21.84 15.23
CA LEU A 393 -18.88 -21.78 14.85
C LEU A 393 -19.74 -22.63 15.80
N THR A 394 -19.32 -23.86 16.10
CA THR A 394 -20.07 -24.78 16.97
C THR A 394 -20.12 -24.29 18.42
N ASN A 395 -19.02 -23.72 18.92
CA ASN A 395 -18.95 -23.18 20.28
C ASN A 395 -19.88 -21.97 20.43
N TYR A 396 -19.87 -21.05 19.46
CA TYR A 396 -20.81 -19.94 19.47
C TYR A 396 -22.25 -20.40 19.18
N GLU A 397 -22.51 -21.48 18.45
CA GLU A 397 -23.88 -22.00 18.32
C GLU A 397 -24.40 -22.53 19.66
N LYS A 398 -23.60 -23.34 20.38
CA LYS A 398 -24.02 -24.05 21.60
C LYS A 398 -24.00 -23.19 22.86
N ASN A 399 -23.01 -22.31 23.00
CA ASN A 399 -22.83 -21.49 24.20
C ASN A 399 -23.62 -20.18 24.09
N GLN A 400 -24.85 -20.16 24.61
CA GLN A 400 -25.74 -18.99 24.57
C GLN A 400 -25.18 -17.74 25.27
N GLN A 401 -24.18 -17.88 26.13
CA GLN A 401 -23.53 -16.75 26.82
C GLN A 401 -22.27 -16.23 26.09
N ALA A 402 -21.86 -16.87 24.99
CA ALA A 402 -20.68 -16.44 24.24
C ALA A 402 -20.87 -15.03 23.65
N SER A 403 -19.86 -14.18 23.82
CA SER A 403 -19.87 -12.82 23.25
C SER A 403 -19.65 -12.86 21.72
N PRO A 404 -20.28 -11.95 20.95
CA PRO A 404 -20.02 -11.83 19.50
C PRO A 404 -18.54 -11.63 19.17
N SER A 405 -17.76 -10.97 20.02
CA SER A 405 -16.32 -10.76 19.84
C SER A 405 -15.52 -12.07 19.72
N SER A 406 -15.99 -13.17 20.32
CA SER A 406 -15.35 -14.49 20.21
C SER A 406 -15.37 -15.05 18.77
N LEU A 407 -16.36 -14.65 17.95
CA LEU A 407 -16.46 -15.06 16.55
C LEU A 407 -15.50 -14.33 15.61
N PHE A 408 -14.91 -13.20 16.05
CA PHE A 408 -14.10 -12.36 15.18
C PHE A 408 -12.94 -13.14 14.55
N GLY A 409 -12.20 -13.90 15.35
CA GLY A 409 -11.13 -14.79 14.86
C GLY A 409 -11.67 -15.77 13.84
N THR A 410 -12.67 -16.55 14.21
CA THR A 410 -13.31 -17.57 13.37
C THR A 410 -13.77 -17.02 12.01
N LEU A 411 -14.48 -15.89 11.99
CA LEU A 411 -15.00 -15.30 10.76
C LEU A 411 -13.90 -14.70 9.89
N MET A 412 -12.84 -14.13 10.48
CA MET A 412 -11.68 -13.62 9.72
C MET A 412 -10.86 -14.73 9.07
N ILE A 413 -10.71 -15.87 9.75
CA ILE A 413 -10.05 -17.07 9.20
C ILE A 413 -10.91 -17.69 8.10
N LEU A 414 -12.22 -17.84 8.34
CA LEU A 414 -13.16 -18.32 7.31
C LEU A 414 -13.17 -17.41 6.08
N LYS A 415 -13.11 -16.09 6.28
CA LYS A 415 -12.98 -15.12 5.18
C LYS A 415 -11.73 -15.37 4.36
N ALA A 416 -10.57 -15.56 4.99
CA ALA A 416 -9.33 -15.84 4.26
C ALA A 416 -9.46 -17.10 3.38
N ALA A 417 -10.11 -18.15 3.88
CA ALA A 417 -10.36 -19.37 3.13
C ALA A 417 -11.34 -19.19 1.96
N CYS A 418 -12.34 -18.31 2.10
CA CYS A 418 -13.36 -18.09 1.07
C CYS A 418 -12.93 -17.14 -0.06
N VAL A 419 -11.97 -16.22 0.17
CA VAL A 419 -11.59 -15.18 -0.81
C VAL A 419 -11.25 -15.76 -2.19
N ASN A 420 -10.50 -16.87 -2.24
CA ASN A 420 -10.11 -17.52 -3.49
C ASN A 420 -10.99 -18.73 -3.84
N ASN A 421 -11.69 -19.31 -2.85
CA ASN A 421 -12.58 -20.45 -3.04
C ASN A 421 -13.88 -20.25 -2.26
N ASN A 422 -14.84 -19.56 -2.88
CA ASN A 422 -16.16 -19.28 -2.29
C ASN A 422 -16.91 -20.56 -1.88
N SER A 423 -16.58 -21.72 -2.47
CA SER A 423 -17.23 -23.00 -2.13
C SER A 423 -16.72 -23.62 -0.82
N TYR A 424 -15.70 -23.05 -0.19
CA TYR A 424 -15.16 -23.53 1.08
C TYR A 424 -16.21 -23.56 2.19
N ILE A 425 -17.04 -22.53 2.26
CA ILE A 425 -18.09 -22.41 3.29
C ILE A 425 -19.20 -23.46 3.14
N ASP A 426 -19.36 -24.08 1.97
CA ASP A 426 -20.46 -25.01 1.71
C ASP A 426 -20.47 -26.21 2.68
N LEU A 427 -19.31 -26.73 3.10
CA LEU A 427 -19.22 -27.82 4.08
C LEU A 427 -19.61 -27.36 5.49
N LEU A 428 -19.54 -26.06 5.73
CA LEU A 428 -19.82 -25.40 7.01
C LEU A 428 -21.13 -24.61 6.97
N ILE A 429 -21.90 -24.69 5.88
CA ILE A 429 -23.03 -23.79 5.64
C ILE A 429 -24.13 -23.97 6.70
N THR A 430 -24.37 -25.21 7.13
CA THR A 430 -25.38 -25.52 8.16
C THR A 430 -25.05 -24.89 9.52
N PRO A 431 -23.88 -25.16 10.15
CA PRO A 431 -23.53 -24.49 11.41
C PRO A 431 -23.38 -22.97 11.22
N PHE A 432 -22.80 -22.52 10.10
CA PHE A 432 -22.65 -21.10 9.81
C PHE A 432 -24.00 -20.37 9.75
N MET A 433 -25.01 -20.95 9.10
CA MET A 433 -26.33 -20.33 8.99
C MET A 433 -27.06 -20.21 10.34
N LYS A 434 -26.85 -21.16 11.25
CA LYS A 434 -27.37 -21.06 12.62
C LYS A 434 -26.68 -19.95 13.41
N VAL A 435 -25.36 -19.84 13.28
CA VAL A 435 -24.58 -18.73 13.87
C VAL A 435 -25.06 -17.39 13.30
N LEU A 436 -25.25 -17.27 11.99
CA LEU A 436 -25.77 -16.07 11.34
C LEU A 436 -27.16 -15.69 11.84
N HIS A 437 -28.06 -16.67 11.99
CA HIS A 437 -29.40 -16.44 12.51
C HIS A 437 -29.35 -15.91 13.96
N ARG A 438 -28.51 -16.53 14.80
CA ARG A 438 -28.28 -16.08 16.18
C ARG A 438 -27.70 -14.66 16.22
N LEU A 439 -26.68 -14.38 15.42
CA LEU A 439 -26.02 -13.08 15.34
C LEU A 439 -27.00 -11.98 14.90
N ALA A 440 -27.87 -12.28 13.93
CA ALA A 440 -28.93 -11.37 13.51
C ALA A 440 -29.95 -11.11 14.63
N LYS A 441 -30.32 -12.13 15.41
CA LYS A 441 -31.21 -11.98 16.57
C LYS A 441 -30.58 -11.11 17.66
N GLU A 442 -29.31 -11.34 18.00
CA GLU A 442 -28.57 -10.54 18.99
C GLU A 442 -28.40 -9.08 18.55
N HIS A 443 -28.18 -8.83 17.25
CA HIS A 443 -28.14 -7.47 16.70
C HIS A 443 -29.48 -6.74 16.84
N LEU A 444 -30.59 -7.44 16.57
CA LEU A 444 -31.94 -6.86 16.67
C LEU A 444 -32.44 -6.72 18.10
N GLN A 445 -31.89 -7.51 19.03
CA GLN A 445 -32.23 -7.52 20.45
C GLN A 445 -30.93 -7.46 21.28
N PRO A 446 -30.23 -6.31 21.27
CA PRO A 446 -28.95 -6.19 21.96
C PRO A 446 -29.14 -6.29 23.47
N VAL A 447 -28.40 -7.20 24.12
CA VAL A 447 -28.39 -7.35 25.59
C VAL A 447 -27.64 -6.18 26.25
N THR A 448 -26.61 -5.65 25.57
CA THR A 448 -25.83 -4.48 26.01
C THR A 448 -25.56 -3.53 24.84
N PRO A 449 -25.73 -2.20 25.00
CA PRO A 449 -25.60 -1.23 23.92
C PRO A 449 -24.16 -1.13 23.35
N GLU A 450 -23.12 -1.36 24.15
CA GLU A 450 -21.71 -1.29 23.71
C GLU A 450 -21.30 -2.42 22.75
N SER A 451 -22.03 -3.54 22.71
CA SER A 451 -21.74 -4.69 21.84
C SER A 451 -22.23 -4.53 20.39
N SER A 452 -23.05 -3.51 20.13
CA SER A 452 -23.75 -3.29 18.86
C SER A 452 -22.85 -3.06 17.62
N PRO A 453 -21.78 -2.22 17.66
CA PRO A 453 -21.00 -1.92 16.46
C PRO A 453 -20.18 -3.13 15.98
N MET A 454 -19.55 -3.86 16.91
CA MET A 454 -18.80 -5.08 16.58
C MET A 454 -19.70 -6.16 15.99
N THR A 455 -20.88 -6.37 16.60
CA THR A 455 -21.87 -7.33 16.10
C THR A 455 -22.32 -6.99 14.69
N SER A 456 -22.49 -5.70 14.39
CA SER A 456 -22.85 -5.21 13.06
C SER A 456 -21.75 -5.48 12.03
N GLU A 457 -20.48 -5.25 12.36
CA GLU A 457 -19.34 -5.57 11.49
C GLU A 457 -19.25 -7.07 11.19
N LEU A 458 -19.43 -7.93 12.20
CA LEU A 458 -19.43 -9.39 12.04
C LEU A 458 -20.62 -9.86 11.20
N LEU A 459 -21.79 -9.22 11.35
CA LEU A 459 -22.98 -9.53 10.58
C LEU A 459 -22.80 -9.16 9.10
N ILE A 460 -22.26 -7.97 8.81
CA ILE A 460 -21.92 -7.55 7.43
C ILE A 460 -20.93 -8.51 6.80
N LEU A 461 -19.88 -8.90 7.54
CA LEU A 461 -18.92 -9.90 7.08
C LEU A 461 -19.61 -11.24 6.79
N SER A 462 -20.51 -11.68 7.67
CA SER A 462 -21.21 -12.96 7.51
C SER A 462 -22.16 -12.96 6.31
N LEU A 463 -22.83 -11.84 6.05
CA LEU A 463 -23.65 -11.65 4.84
C LEU A 463 -22.79 -11.69 3.58
N ASP A 464 -21.62 -11.05 3.57
CA ASP A 464 -20.70 -11.05 2.42
C ASP A 464 -20.15 -12.44 2.10
N LEU A 465 -19.89 -13.26 3.13
CA LEU A 465 -19.45 -14.66 2.94
C LEU A 465 -20.53 -15.54 2.30
N VAL A 466 -21.80 -15.25 2.55
CA VAL A 466 -22.90 -16.12 2.13
C VAL A 466 -23.64 -15.64 0.87
N LYS A 467 -23.48 -14.37 0.48
CA LYS A 467 -24.26 -13.75 -0.61
C LYS A 467 -24.17 -14.47 -1.96
N THR A 468 -23.03 -15.10 -2.27
CA THR A 468 -22.82 -15.84 -3.52
C THR A 468 -23.17 -17.33 -3.40
N ARG A 469 -23.56 -17.78 -2.20
CA ARG A 469 -23.80 -19.20 -1.85
C ARG A 469 -25.27 -19.55 -1.64
N VAL A 470 -26.19 -18.60 -1.80
CA VAL A 470 -27.65 -18.88 -1.73
C VAL A 470 -28.08 -19.98 -2.72
N VAL A 471 -27.33 -20.08 -3.82
CA VAL A 471 -27.48 -21.07 -4.89
C VAL A 471 -27.38 -22.52 -4.38
N VAL A 472 -26.48 -22.78 -3.44
CA VAL A 472 -26.24 -24.13 -2.88
C VAL A 472 -27.06 -24.42 -1.63
N MET A 473 -27.84 -23.46 -1.14
CA MET A 473 -28.71 -23.65 0.01
C MET A 473 -29.94 -24.50 -0.37
N GLY A 474 -30.24 -25.49 0.46
CA GLY A 474 -31.53 -26.18 0.43
C GLY A 474 -32.71 -25.24 0.71
N VAL A 475 -33.91 -25.67 0.33
CA VAL A 475 -35.13 -24.84 0.36
C VAL A 475 -35.41 -24.23 1.74
N GLU A 476 -35.32 -25.02 2.81
CA GLU A 476 -35.61 -24.54 4.18
C GLU A 476 -34.56 -23.54 4.69
N MET A 477 -33.29 -23.78 4.34
CA MET A 477 -32.19 -22.87 4.68
C MET A 477 -32.34 -21.53 3.97
N ARG A 478 -32.71 -21.56 2.69
CA ARG A 478 -32.97 -20.37 1.87
C ARG A 478 -34.16 -19.57 2.41
N LYS A 479 -35.26 -20.26 2.77
CA LYS A 479 -36.42 -19.66 3.42
C LYS A 479 -36.05 -18.97 4.73
N THR A 480 -35.20 -19.61 5.54
CA THR A 480 -34.69 -19.02 6.79
C THR A 480 -33.82 -17.79 6.51
N PHE A 481 -32.88 -17.88 5.56
CA PHE A 481 -31.99 -16.78 5.22
C PHE A 481 -32.75 -15.57 4.67
N ILE A 482 -33.56 -15.75 3.64
CA ILE A 482 -34.27 -14.65 2.98
C ILE A 482 -35.45 -14.19 3.85
N GLY A 483 -36.29 -15.11 4.30
CA GLY A 483 -37.55 -14.81 4.96
C GLY A 483 -37.45 -14.44 6.44
N SER A 484 -36.53 -15.05 7.19
CA SER A 484 -36.34 -14.72 8.62
C SER A 484 -35.24 -13.68 8.81
N ILE A 485 -34.04 -13.95 8.29
CA ILE A 485 -32.85 -13.14 8.57
C ILE A 485 -32.89 -11.83 7.79
N LEU A 486 -32.93 -11.86 6.45
CA LEU A 486 -32.86 -10.62 5.65
C LEU A 486 -34.09 -9.74 5.85
N VAL A 487 -35.30 -10.29 5.78
CA VAL A 487 -36.51 -9.51 6.08
C VAL A 487 -36.47 -8.97 7.50
N GLY A 488 -36.14 -9.79 8.51
CA GLY A 488 -36.05 -9.34 9.90
C GLY A 488 -35.06 -8.19 10.10
N LEU A 489 -33.90 -8.25 9.42
CA LEU A 489 -32.91 -7.17 9.43
C LEU A 489 -33.45 -5.91 8.75
N ILE A 490 -34.07 -6.02 7.57
CA ILE A 490 -34.64 -4.86 6.85
C ILE A 490 -35.71 -4.16 7.70
N GLU A 491 -36.58 -4.92 8.37
CA GLU A 491 -37.69 -4.35 9.13
C GLU A 491 -37.25 -3.65 10.43
N LYS A 492 -36.20 -4.15 11.08
CA LYS A 492 -35.91 -3.82 12.48
C LYS A 492 -34.51 -3.23 12.73
N THR A 493 -33.56 -3.36 11.80
CA THR A 493 -32.19 -2.87 12.05
C THR A 493 -32.17 -1.36 12.33
N PRO A 494 -31.45 -0.92 13.37
CA PRO A 494 -31.14 0.50 13.57
C PRO A 494 -29.87 0.93 12.83
N ASP A 495 -28.99 -0.02 12.47
CA ASP A 495 -27.72 0.28 11.82
C ASP A 495 -27.88 0.36 10.30
N ILE A 496 -27.55 1.53 9.78
CA ILE A 496 -27.56 1.86 8.36
C ILE A 496 -26.52 1.08 7.55
N LYS A 497 -25.38 0.71 8.14
CA LYS A 497 -24.32 -0.03 7.43
C LYS A 497 -24.82 -1.40 6.98
N ILE A 498 -25.63 -2.06 7.81
CA ILE A 498 -26.28 -3.32 7.46
C ILE A 498 -27.28 -3.11 6.32
N MET A 499 -28.07 -2.05 6.36
CA MET A 499 -29.02 -1.74 5.29
C MET A 499 -28.30 -1.48 3.96
N LYS A 500 -27.19 -0.72 3.97
CA LYS A 500 -26.32 -0.51 2.79
C LYS A 500 -25.73 -1.83 2.28
N ALA A 501 -25.28 -2.72 3.17
CA ALA A 501 -24.76 -4.04 2.80
C ALA A 501 -25.82 -4.93 2.14
N ILE A 502 -27.04 -4.96 2.69
CA ILE A 502 -28.18 -5.70 2.11
C ILE A 502 -28.58 -5.11 0.74
N THR A 503 -28.58 -3.78 0.62
CA THR A 503 -28.87 -3.07 -0.65
C THR A 503 -27.89 -3.48 -1.74
N LYS A 504 -26.58 -3.44 -1.44
CA LYS A 504 -25.52 -3.86 -2.37
C LYS A 504 -25.64 -5.33 -2.75
N MET A 505 -25.93 -6.20 -1.78
CA MET A 505 -26.14 -7.63 -2.04
C MET A 505 -27.31 -7.87 -2.99
N LEU A 506 -28.43 -7.17 -2.78
CA LEU A 506 -29.61 -7.29 -3.64
C LEU A 506 -29.35 -6.72 -5.04
N GLU A 507 -28.61 -5.62 -5.12
CA GLU A 507 -28.15 -5.05 -6.39
C GLU A 507 -27.32 -6.06 -7.20
N GLU A 508 -26.33 -6.71 -6.57
CA GLU A 508 -25.54 -7.78 -7.19
C GLU A 508 -26.44 -8.93 -7.69
N TRP A 509 -27.45 -9.33 -6.91
CA TRP A 509 -28.40 -10.37 -7.31
C TRP A 509 -29.35 -9.97 -8.44
N MET A 510 -29.73 -8.69 -8.54
CA MET A 510 -30.59 -8.17 -9.59
C MET A 510 -29.85 -7.96 -10.90
N LYS A 511 -28.57 -7.54 -10.83
CA LYS A 511 -27.71 -7.31 -12.01
C LYS A 511 -27.05 -8.57 -12.54
N ASN A 512 -27.08 -9.69 -11.80
CA ASN A 512 -26.48 -10.94 -12.25
C ASN A 512 -27.26 -11.56 -13.44
N LYS A 513 -26.64 -11.56 -14.62
CA LYS A 513 -27.20 -12.09 -15.88
C LYS A 513 -26.75 -13.53 -16.21
N ASN A 514 -25.97 -14.18 -15.35
CA ASN A 514 -25.39 -15.48 -15.64
C ASN A 514 -26.44 -16.61 -15.64
N VAL A 515 -26.78 -17.10 -16.83
CA VAL A 515 -27.84 -18.10 -17.10
C VAL A 515 -27.65 -19.41 -16.31
N ILE A 516 -26.40 -19.88 -16.15
CA ILE A 516 -26.08 -21.11 -15.39
C ILE A 516 -26.40 -20.95 -13.89
N THR A 517 -26.26 -19.73 -13.34
CA THR A 517 -26.58 -19.46 -11.94
C THR A 517 -28.05 -19.12 -11.72
N LEU A 518 -28.83 -18.82 -12.77
CA LEU A 518 -30.22 -18.38 -12.66
C LEU A 518 -31.17 -19.48 -12.14
N SER A 519 -30.91 -20.75 -12.46
CA SER A 519 -31.76 -21.88 -12.04
C SER A 519 -31.71 -22.17 -10.55
N GLN A 520 -30.61 -21.76 -9.89
CA GLN A 520 -30.37 -22.01 -8.47
C GLN A 520 -30.31 -20.72 -7.64
N ALA A 521 -30.20 -19.55 -8.27
CA ALA A 521 -30.28 -18.22 -7.64
C ALA A 521 -31.59 -17.98 -6.87
N PRO A 522 -31.65 -16.94 -6.00
CA PRO A 522 -32.91 -16.48 -5.44
C PRO A 522 -33.92 -16.24 -6.55
N SER A 523 -35.12 -16.79 -6.38
CA SER A 523 -36.22 -16.61 -7.32
C SER A 523 -36.61 -15.13 -7.41
N LEU A 524 -37.23 -14.75 -8.52
CA LEU A 524 -37.76 -13.38 -8.69
C LEU A 524 -38.75 -13.02 -7.57
N ARG A 525 -39.52 -14.01 -7.08
CA ARG A 525 -40.45 -13.85 -5.96
C ARG A 525 -39.73 -13.49 -4.66
N GLU A 526 -38.64 -14.18 -4.34
CA GLU A 526 -37.82 -13.88 -3.16
C GLU A 526 -37.17 -12.50 -3.25
N LYS A 527 -36.62 -12.14 -4.42
CA LYS A 527 -36.05 -10.80 -4.68
C LYS A 527 -37.12 -9.71 -4.53
N SER A 528 -38.33 -9.95 -5.04
CA SER A 528 -39.47 -9.03 -4.95
C SER A 528 -39.85 -8.74 -3.49
N ILE A 529 -39.89 -9.75 -2.62
CA ILE A 529 -40.20 -9.58 -1.20
C ILE A 529 -39.19 -8.63 -0.54
N LEU A 530 -37.89 -8.83 -0.79
CA LEU A 530 -36.85 -7.98 -0.23
C LEU A 530 -36.95 -6.53 -0.73
N LEU A 531 -37.14 -6.32 -2.05
CA LEU A 531 -37.29 -4.99 -2.63
C LEU A 531 -38.48 -4.22 -2.05
N VAL A 532 -39.63 -4.88 -1.89
CA VAL A 532 -40.84 -4.27 -1.31
C VAL A 532 -40.62 -3.92 0.16
N LYS A 533 -39.97 -4.79 0.93
CA LYS A 533 -39.62 -4.48 2.32
C LYS A 533 -38.63 -3.31 2.41
N MET A 534 -37.61 -3.28 1.55
CA MET A 534 -36.67 -2.16 1.50
C MET A 534 -37.37 -0.84 1.16
N MET A 535 -38.26 -0.84 0.18
CA MET A 535 -39.10 0.32 -0.16
C MET A 535 -39.84 0.86 1.07
N GLN A 536 -40.48 -0.02 1.85
CA GLN A 536 -41.27 0.37 3.02
C GLN A 536 -40.42 0.94 4.16
N TYR A 537 -39.26 0.34 4.42
CA TYR A 537 -38.48 0.63 5.64
C TYR A 537 -37.35 1.63 5.44
N ILE A 538 -36.78 1.77 4.23
CA ILE A 538 -35.77 2.79 3.94
C ILE A 538 -36.38 4.19 4.13
N GLU A 539 -37.53 4.44 3.50
CA GLU A 539 -38.20 5.74 3.61
C GLU A 539 -38.72 6.02 5.03
N LYS A 540 -39.21 4.98 5.72
CA LYS A 540 -39.76 5.13 7.08
C LYS A 540 -38.72 5.32 8.17
N ARG A 541 -37.54 4.68 8.07
CA ARG A 541 -36.53 4.66 9.15
C ARG A 541 -35.26 5.43 8.84
N PHE A 542 -34.94 5.63 7.57
CA PHE A 542 -33.68 6.22 7.12
C PHE A 542 -33.92 7.39 6.15
N SER A 543 -34.96 8.19 6.38
CA SER A 543 -35.34 9.33 5.54
C SER A 543 -34.21 10.34 5.33
N ASP A 544 -33.34 10.48 6.33
CA ASP A 544 -32.30 11.51 6.37
C ASP A 544 -31.00 11.08 5.68
N ASP A 545 -30.80 9.77 5.43
CA ASP A 545 -29.59 9.29 4.74
C ASP A 545 -29.79 9.26 3.23
N ALA A 546 -29.34 10.34 2.60
CA ALA A 546 -29.43 10.53 1.16
C ALA A 546 -28.62 9.49 0.36
N GLU A 547 -27.55 8.92 0.93
CA GLU A 547 -26.68 7.96 0.24
C GLU A 547 -27.35 6.58 0.12
N LEU A 548 -27.94 6.07 1.21
CA LEU A 548 -28.70 4.83 1.19
C LEU A 548 -29.91 4.95 0.26
N ASN A 549 -30.65 6.06 0.37
CA ASN A 549 -31.79 6.32 -0.50
C ASN A 549 -31.36 6.37 -1.98
N ALA A 550 -30.23 7.03 -2.29
CA ALA A 550 -29.65 7.02 -3.63
C ALA A 550 -29.36 5.59 -4.12
N GLN A 551 -28.63 4.78 -3.34
CA GLN A 551 -28.30 3.40 -3.72
C GLN A 551 -29.57 2.56 -3.99
N PHE A 552 -30.58 2.68 -3.15
CA PHE A 552 -31.86 1.98 -3.35
C PHE A 552 -32.60 2.48 -4.59
N LEU A 553 -32.67 3.79 -4.82
CA LEU A 553 -33.32 4.36 -5.98
C LEU A 553 -32.59 4.00 -7.28
N GLU A 554 -31.26 3.91 -7.29
CA GLU A 554 -30.53 3.40 -8.46
C GLU A 554 -30.89 1.95 -8.78
N LEU A 555 -31.08 1.11 -7.76
CA LEU A 555 -31.56 -0.26 -7.92
C LEU A 555 -33.00 -0.30 -8.47
N VAL A 556 -33.90 0.56 -7.97
CA VAL A 556 -35.27 0.67 -8.49
C VAL A 556 -35.25 1.15 -9.94
N ASN A 557 -34.43 2.15 -10.27
CA ASN A 557 -34.28 2.63 -11.64
C ASN A 557 -33.80 1.51 -12.59
N TYR A 558 -32.84 0.70 -12.14
CA TYR A 558 -32.37 -0.47 -12.90
C TYR A 558 -33.51 -1.42 -13.25
N VAL A 559 -34.41 -1.73 -12.30
CA VAL A 559 -35.60 -2.58 -12.54
C VAL A 559 -36.50 -2.04 -13.65
N TYR A 560 -36.68 -0.71 -13.71
CA TYR A 560 -37.52 -0.05 -14.71
C TYR A 560 -36.84 0.11 -16.08
N THR A 561 -35.50 0.07 -16.13
CA THR A 561 -34.73 0.24 -17.38
C THR A 561 -34.30 -1.08 -18.02
N ASP A 562 -34.22 -2.17 -17.26
CA ASP A 562 -33.81 -3.47 -17.80
C ASP A 562 -34.96 -4.14 -18.58
N GLU A 563 -34.64 -4.67 -19.77
CA GLU A 563 -35.62 -5.21 -20.71
C GLU A 563 -36.43 -6.39 -20.17
N GLN A 564 -35.84 -7.22 -19.30
CA GLN A 564 -36.52 -8.38 -18.73
C GLN A 564 -37.31 -7.97 -17.49
N LEU A 565 -36.69 -7.20 -16.60
CA LEU A 565 -37.30 -6.83 -15.31
C LEU A 565 -38.50 -5.90 -15.47
N LYS A 566 -38.47 -4.98 -16.45
CA LYS A 566 -39.58 -4.04 -16.69
C LYS A 566 -40.89 -4.72 -17.08
N GLN A 567 -40.82 -5.93 -17.63
CA GLN A 567 -42.00 -6.72 -18.04
C GLN A 567 -42.59 -7.56 -16.90
N THR A 568 -41.98 -7.52 -15.71
CA THR A 568 -42.43 -8.28 -14.54
C THR A 568 -43.35 -7.47 -13.64
N GLU A 569 -44.05 -8.12 -12.71
CA GLU A 569 -44.86 -7.46 -11.66
C GLU A 569 -44.04 -6.57 -10.70
N LEU A 570 -42.72 -6.51 -10.83
CA LEU A 570 -41.89 -5.63 -10.00
C LEU A 570 -42.18 -4.16 -10.24
N THR A 571 -42.51 -3.77 -11.47
CA THR A 571 -42.83 -2.38 -11.80
C THR A 571 -44.05 -1.92 -11.03
N SER A 572 -45.15 -2.68 -11.04
CA SER A 572 -46.35 -2.35 -10.26
C SER A 572 -46.10 -2.37 -8.74
N LYS A 573 -45.35 -3.36 -8.22
CA LYS A 573 -45.06 -3.45 -6.78
C LYS A 573 -44.15 -2.34 -6.25
N LEU A 574 -43.27 -1.80 -7.10
CA LEU A 574 -42.30 -0.75 -6.75
C LEU A 574 -42.71 0.64 -7.23
N GLU A 575 -43.95 0.81 -7.71
CA GLU A 575 -44.49 2.11 -8.10
C GLU A 575 -44.31 3.19 -7.00
N PRO A 576 -44.56 2.92 -5.71
CA PRO A 576 -44.33 3.94 -4.67
C PRO A 576 -42.86 4.39 -4.60
N ALA A 577 -41.91 3.47 -4.74
CA ALA A 577 -40.48 3.79 -4.80
C ALA A 577 -40.13 4.59 -6.07
N PHE A 578 -40.77 4.26 -7.20
CA PHE A 578 -40.58 4.99 -8.45
C PHE A 578 -41.03 6.46 -8.32
N LEU A 579 -42.20 6.70 -7.74
CA LEU A 579 -42.69 8.04 -7.44
C LEU A 579 -41.80 8.77 -6.42
N SER A 580 -41.26 8.04 -5.44
CA SER A 580 -40.23 8.54 -4.52
C SER A 580 -38.96 9.00 -5.25
N GLY A 581 -38.57 8.31 -6.33
CA GLY A 581 -37.49 8.71 -7.23
C GLY A 581 -37.72 10.04 -7.96
N LEU A 582 -38.97 10.32 -8.38
CA LEU A 582 -39.35 11.60 -9.01
C LEU A 582 -39.29 12.80 -8.05
N ARG A 583 -39.32 12.57 -6.73
CA ARG A 583 -39.16 13.60 -5.69
C ARG A 583 -37.77 13.61 -5.05
N CYS A 584 -36.84 12.77 -5.52
CA CYS A 584 -35.50 12.70 -4.96
C CYS A 584 -34.83 14.08 -4.95
N SER A 585 -34.21 14.43 -3.82
CA SER A 585 -33.50 15.70 -3.65
C SER A 585 -32.29 15.81 -4.60
N GLN A 586 -31.68 14.67 -4.94
CA GLN A 586 -30.51 14.59 -5.82
C GLN A 586 -30.93 14.73 -7.30
N PRO A 587 -30.51 15.80 -8.00
CA PRO A 587 -31.00 16.10 -9.35
C PRO A 587 -30.66 15.02 -10.38
N HIS A 588 -29.47 14.43 -10.29
CA HIS A 588 -29.00 13.42 -11.24
C HIS A 588 -29.80 12.11 -11.14
N ILE A 589 -30.25 11.72 -9.94
CA ILE A 589 -31.12 10.54 -9.75
C ILE A 589 -32.52 10.87 -10.26
N ARG A 590 -33.09 12.00 -9.83
CA ARG A 590 -34.43 12.44 -10.26
C ARG A 590 -34.56 12.49 -11.78
N ALA A 591 -33.53 12.97 -12.48
CA ALA A 591 -33.50 13.00 -13.95
C ALA A 591 -33.59 11.60 -14.59
N LYS A 592 -32.99 10.57 -13.99
CA LYS A 592 -33.09 9.17 -14.47
C LYS A 592 -34.54 8.65 -14.38
N PHE A 593 -35.21 8.92 -13.26
CA PHE A 593 -36.63 8.54 -13.08
C PHE A 593 -37.55 9.33 -13.99
N PHE A 594 -37.34 10.63 -14.09
CA PHE A 594 -38.12 11.47 -15.00
C PHE A 594 -37.96 11.04 -16.45
N LYS A 595 -36.76 10.64 -16.90
CA LYS A 595 -36.55 10.10 -18.24
C LYS A 595 -37.39 8.85 -18.51
N VAL A 596 -37.45 7.92 -17.55
CA VAL A 596 -38.30 6.72 -17.68
C VAL A 596 -39.78 7.12 -17.74
N PHE A 597 -40.20 8.07 -16.91
CA PHE A 597 -41.57 8.58 -16.87
C PHE A 597 -41.97 9.34 -18.16
N ASP A 598 -41.09 10.17 -18.71
CA ASP A 598 -41.30 10.89 -19.97
C ASP A 598 -41.43 9.92 -21.17
N THR A 599 -40.65 8.85 -21.15
CA THR A 599 -40.60 7.86 -22.25
C THR A 599 -41.75 6.85 -22.20
N SER A 600 -42.36 6.62 -21.03
CA SER A 600 -43.47 5.67 -20.88
C SER A 600 -44.78 6.15 -21.53
N MET A 601 -44.87 7.45 -21.81
CA MET A 601 -46.05 8.09 -22.40
C MET A 601 -45.71 8.76 -23.72
N ARG A 602 -46.72 8.85 -24.60
CA ARG A 602 -46.57 9.61 -25.86
C ARG A 602 -46.30 11.09 -25.54
N ARG A 603 -45.46 11.73 -26.37
CA ARG A 603 -45.20 13.18 -26.32
C ARG A 603 -46.36 13.97 -26.93
N ARG A 604 -47.54 13.85 -26.33
CA ARG A 604 -48.75 14.59 -26.68
C ARG A 604 -49.36 15.18 -25.43
N LEU A 605 -49.70 16.47 -25.47
CA LEU A 605 -50.23 17.21 -24.32
C LEU A 605 -51.50 16.56 -23.76
N HIS A 606 -52.45 16.25 -24.63
CA HIS A 606 -53.73 15.63 -24.25
C HIS A 606 -53.54 14.27 -23.55
N ASP A 607 -52.68 13.40 -24.10
CA ASP A 607 -52.44 12.06 -23.54
C ASP A 607 -51.83 12.16 -22.13
N ARG A 608 -50.91 13.11 -21.93
CA ARG A 608 -50.28 13.34 -20.61
C ARG A 608 -51.23 13.95 -19.61
N LEU A 609 -52.07 14.90 -20.01
CA LEU A 609 -53.10 15.47 -19.14
C LEU A 609 -54.05 14.38 -18.65
N LEU A 610 -54.56 13.55 -19.56
CA LEU A 610 -55.47 12.46 -19.21
C LEU A 610 -54.79 11.45 -18.26
N TYR A 611 -53.53 11.11 -18.50
CA TYR A 611 -52.78 10.23 -17.62
C TYR A 611 -52.64 10.81 -16.21
N ILE A 612 -52.23 12.08 -16.10
CA ILE A 612 -52.03 12.78 -14.82
C ILE A 612 -53.33 12.82 -14.00
N THR A 613 -54.48 13.09 -14.64
CA THR A 613 -55.77 13.31 -13.94
C THR A 613 -56.56 12.03 -13.72
N CYS A 614 -56.49 11.07 -14.64
CA CYS A 614 -57.42 9.93 -14.67
C CYS A 614 -56.75 8.58 -14.46
N SER A 615 -55.43 8.46 -14.66
CA SER A 615 -54.75 7.15 -14.62
C SER A 615 -53.77 7.01 -13.46
N GLN A 616 -52.94 8.03 -13.21
CA GLN A 616 -51.91 7.94 -12.18
C GLN A 616 -52.49 8.07 -10.78
N ASN A 617 -52.15 7.13 -9.89
CA ASN A 617 -52.38 7.30 -8.47
C ASN A 617 -51.21 8.07 -7.84
N TRP A 618 -51.51 9.20 -7.20
CA TRP A 618 -50.52 10.07 -6.55
C TRP A 618 -50.40 9.86 -5.04
N ASP A 619 -51.16 8.93 -4.44
CA ASP A 619 -51.21 8.69 -2.99
C ASP A 619 -49.82 8.51 -2.35
N ALA A 620 -48.92 7.79 -3.02
CA ALA A 620 -47.57 7.51 -2.53
C ALA A 620 -46.71 8.78 -2.32
N ILE A 621 -46.99 9.85 -3.07
CA ILE A 621 -46.34 11.16 -2.91
C ILE A 621 -47.32 12.27 -2.53
N GLY A 622 -48.53 11.90 -2.09
CA GLY A 622 -49.60 12.82 -1.67
C GLY A 622 -49.16 13.87 -0.64
N PRO A 623 -48.30 13.55 0.35
CA PRO A 623 -47.77 14.56 1.29
C PRO A 623 -46.84 15.61 0.68
N HIS A 624 -46.42 15.46 -0.58
CA HIS A 624 -45.47 16.33 -1.26
C HIS A 624 -46.17 17.15 -2.36
N TYR A 625 -45.55 18.23 -2.79
CA TYR A 625 -46.05 19.04 -3.92
C TYR A 625 -45.82 18.34 -5.27
N TRP A 626 -46.61 17.28 -5.53
CA TRP A 626 -46.48 16.41 -6.69
C TRP A 626 -46.90 17.06 -8.02
N ILE A 627 -47.63 18.18 -7.96
CA ILE A 627 -47.99 18.99 -9.13
C ILE A 627 -46.74 19.46 -9.89
N LYS A 628 -45.62 19.66 -9.20
CA LYS A 628 -44.34 20.00 -9.84
C LYS A 628 -43.92 18.97 -10.89
N GLN A 629 -44.06 17.69 -10.59
CA GLN A 629 -43.73 16.59 -11.51
C GLN A 629 -44.68 16.57 -12.72
N CYS A 630 -45.95 16.89 -12.50
CA CYS A 630 -46.94 17.03 -13.56
C CYS A 630 -46.57 18.18 -14.52
N ILE A 631 -46.20 19.35 -13.99
CA ILE A 631 -45.78 20.50 -14.79
C ILE A 631 -44.54 20.15 -15.63
N GLU A 632 -43.54 19.51 -15.03
CA GLU A 632 -42.33 19.07 -15.74
C GLU A 632 -42.67 18.13 -16.91
N LEU A 633 -43.59 17.18 -16.68
CA LEU A 633 -44.08 16.25 -17.71
C LEU A 633 -44.84 16.98 -18.84
N LEU A 634 -45.61 18.03 -18.54
CA LEU A 634 -46.31 18.83 -19.56
C LEU A 634 -45.33 19.68 -20.37
N ILE A 635 -44.37 20.35 -19.71
CA ILE A 635 -43.34 21.16 -20.37
C ILE A 635 -42.48 20.31 -21.30
N ALA A 636 -42.23 19.04 -20.96
CA ALA A 636 -41.49 18.12 -21.83
C ALA A 636 -42.18 17.81 -23.18
N THR A 637 -43.43 18.25 -23.40
CA THR A 637 -44.10 18.17 -24.71
C THR A 637 -43.75 19.32 -25.66
N VAL A 638 -43.14 20.39 -25.16
CA VAL A 638 -42.81 21.58 -25.95
C VAL A 638 -41.72 21.23 -26.98
N SER A 639 -41.90 21.68 -28.22
CA SER A 639 -40.90 21.53 -29.28
C SER A 639 -39.69 22.43 -29.01
N SER A 640 -38.51 21.84 -28.93
CA SER A 640 -37.23 22.57 -28.80
C SER A 640 -36.83 23.34 -30.05
N ASP A 641 -37.41 23.00 -31.20
CA ASP A 641 -37.03 23.57 -32.50
C ASP A 641 -37.75 24.90 -32.78
N THR A 642 -38.72 25.24 -31.93
CA THR A 642 -39.52 26.47 -32.08
C THR A 642 -38.84 27.61 -31.33
N ARG A 643 -38.47 28.68 -32.05
CA ARG A 643 -37.92 29.88 -31.43
C ARG A 643 -38.98 30.54 -30.55
N ILE A 644 -38.64 30.81 -29.30
CA ILE A 644 -39.50 31.56 -28.38
C ILE A 644 -39.52 33.02 -28.83
N GLN A 645 -40.71 33.54 -29.12
CA GLN A 645 -40.93 34.95 -29.46
C GLN A 645 -42.02 35.52 -28.57
N MET A 646 -41.91 36.80 -28.24
CA MET A 646 -42.98 37.51 -27.56
C MET A 646 -44.15 37.69 -28.51
N SER A 647 -45.38 37.56 -27.99
CA SER A 647 -46.60 37.80 -28.78
C SER A 647 -46.77 39.27 -29.16
N HIS A 648 -46.11 40.19 -28.45
CA HIS A 648 -46.15 41.62 -28.69
C HIS A 648 -44.76 42.26 -28.59
N GLU A 649 -44.43 43.11 -29.55
CA GLU A 649 -43.13 43.81 -29.64
C GLU A 649 -43.07 45.09 -28.78
N SER A 650 -44.15 45.44 -28.08
CA SER A 650 -44.31 46.72 -27.37
C SER A 650 -43.31 46.95 -26.22
N SER A 651 -42.63 45.91 -25.76
CA SER A 651 -41.63 45.97 -24.68
C SER A 651 -40.23 45.56 -25.14
N ILE A 652 -39.98 45.45 -26.44
CA ILE A 652 -38.67 45.08 -26.98
C ILE A 652 -37.81 46.35 -27.06
N LEU A 653 -36.67 46.34 -26.37
CA LEU A 653 -35.68 47.40 -26.51
C LEU A 653 -35.18 47.46 -27.96
N PRO A 654 -35.02 48.65 -28.55
CA PRO A 654 -34.52 48.78 -29.92
C PRO A 654 -33.18 48.06 -30.05
N ASN A 655 -33.02 47.24 -31.09
CA ASN A 655 -31.75 46.57 -31.35
C ASN A 655 -30.62 47.61 -31.56
N ILE A 656 -29.35 47.28 -31.32
CA ILE A 656 -28.25 48.26 -31.48
C ILE A 656 -28.14 48.79 -32.93
N THR A 657 -28.61 47.99 -33.89
CA THR A 657 -28.74 48.35 -35.30
C THR A 657 -29.91 49.28 -35.60
N SER A 658 -30.78 49.59 -34.65
CA SER A 658 -31.96 50.45 -34.84
C SER A 658 -31.53 51.90 -35.06
N VAL A 659 -30.38 52.30 -34.50
CA VAL A 659 -29.72 53.59 -34.75
C VAL A 659 -29.37 53.76 -36.23
N LEU A 660 -29.11 52.67 -36.97
CA LEU A 660 -28.84 52.71 -38.42
C LEU A 660 -30.07 53.11 -39.24
N ASN A 661 -31.28 52.97 -38.69
CA ASN A 661 -32.49 53.43 -39.37
C ASN A 661 -32.64 54.95 -39.32
N GLY A 662 -31.97 55.64 -38.38
CA GLY A 662 -31.91 57.11 -38.29
C GLY A 662 -30.58 57.71 -38.77
N ALA A 663 -29.65 56.89 -39.27
CA ALA A 663 -28.36 57.35 -39.77
C ALA A 663 -28.46 57.82 -41.24
N ASP A 664 -27.64 58.82 -41.59
CA ASP A 664 -27.51 59.34 -42.96
C ASP A 664 -27.20 58.19 -43.94
N PRO A 665 -27.75 58.18 -45.18
CA PRO A 665 -27.58 57.07 -46.12
C PRO A 665 -26.11 56.71 -46.39
N GLN A 666 -25.22 57.71 -46.42
CA GLN A 666 -23.77 57.51 -46.59
C GLN A 666 -23.13 56.79 -45.39
N LYS A 667 -23.49 57.15 -44.15
CA LYS A 667 -22.98 56.46 -42.95
C LYS A 667 -23.53 55.05 -42.82
N LYS A 668 -24.74 54.83 -43.34
CA LYS A 668 -25.37 53.51 -43.41
C LYS A 668 -24.61 52.61 -44.39
N GLU A 669 -24.24 53.12 -45.58
CA GLU A 669 -23.38 52.42 -46.54
C GLU A 669 -21.97 52.16 -45.99
N GLU A 670 -21.33 53.13 -45.33
CA GLU A 670 -20.03 52.94 -44.67
C GLU A 670 -20.08 51.82 -43.61
N PHE A 671 -21.15 51.77 -42.80
CA PHE A 671 -21.33 50.73 -41.79
C PHE A 671 -21.58 49.35 -42.40
N PHE A 672 -22.32 49.26 -43.51
CA PHE A 672 -22.51 47.99 -44.24
C PHE A 672 -21.24 47.56 -44.99
N ALA A 673 -20.42 48.51 -45.47
CA ALA A 673 -19.11 48.24 -46.06
C ALA A 673 -18.11 47.71 -45.02
N LEU A 674 -18.12 48.26 -43.80
CA LEU A 674 -17.35 47.73 -42.65
C LEU A 674 -17.75 46.28 -42.29
N LYS A 675 -19.01 45.90 -42.52
CA LYS A 675 -19.49 44.52 -42.29
C LYS A 675 -19.00 43.50 -43.33
N GLN A 676 -18.45 43.94 -44.46
CA GLN A 676 -17.90 43.04 -45.49
C GLN A 676 -16.44 42.65 -45.25
N ASP A 677 -15.73 43.27 -44.29
CA ASP A 677 -14.43 42.80 -43.80
C ASP A 677 -14.63 41.61 -42.85
N VAL A 678 -14.94 40.45 -43.44
CA VAL A 678 -15.12 39.16 -42.75
C VAL A 678 -13.84 38.72 -42.01
N ALA A 679 -12.68 39.31 -42.33
CA ALA A 679 -11.39 38.97 -41.73
C ALA A 679 -11.23 39.39 -40.25
N MET A 680 -12.06 40.31 -39.71
CA MET A 680 -11.95 40.74 -38.30
C MET A 680 -12.69 39.83 -37.30
N TYR A 681 -13.55 38.92 -37.74
CA TYR A 681 -14.44 38.15 -36.85
C TYR A 681 -14.07 36.67 -36.66
N GLU A 682 -13.09 36.12 -37.39
CA GLU A 682 -12.66 34.72 -37.20
C GLU A 682 -11.71 34.52 -36.00
N ALA A 683 -11.29 35.58 -35.31
CA ALA A 683 -10.30 35.48 -34.22
C ALA A 683 -10.88 35.36 -32.79
N VAL A 684 -12.19 35.17 -32.61
CA VAL A 684 -12.76 34.98 -31.27
C VAL A 684 -13.66 33.74 -31.24
N GLU A 685 -13.01 32.57 -31.29
CA GLU A 685 -13.54 31.34 -30.71
C GLU A 685 -13.81 31.61 -29.21
N VAL A 686 -15.04 32.01 -28.88
CA VAL A 686 -15.53 31.94 -27.50
C VAL A 686 -15.73 30.46 -27.19
N LYS A 687 -14.74 29.87 -26.52
CA LYS A 687 -14.87 28.56 -25.88
C LYS A 687 -16.16 28.54 -25.05
N GLU A 688 -17.11 27.70 -25.46
CA GLU A 688 -18.28 27.35 -24.67
C GLU A 688 -17.84 26.77 -23.32
N VAL A 689 -17.82 27.60 -22.28
CA VAL A 689 -17.85 27.13 -20.90
C VAL A 689 -19.29 26.73 -20.61
N ARG A 690 -19.63 25.46 -20.87
CA ARG A 690 -20.83 24.82 -20.29
C ARG A 690 -20.67 24.78 -18.77
N GLY A 691 -21.14 25.81 -18.10
CA GLY A 691 -21.09 25.91 -16.64
C GLY A 691 -22.00 26.99 -16.10
N ASN A 692 -23.15 26.57 -15.58
CA ASN A 692 -23.90 27.21 -14.49
C ASN A 692 -24.38 28.66 -14.67
N ILE A 693 -25.51 28.85 -15.38
CA ILE A 693 -26.43 29.96 -15.06
C ILE A 693 -27.88 29.49 -15.24
N ILE A 694 -28.44 28.80 -14.23
CA ILE A 694 -29.86 28.90 -13.89
C ILE A 694 -29.96 28.85 -12.35
N ARG A 695 -29.75 30.01 -11.73
CA ARG A 695 -30.33 30.37 -10.44
C ARG A 695 -30.80 31.80 -10.58
N LEU A 696 -32.07 31.96 -10.89
CA LEU A 696 -32.93 33.09 -10.52
C LEU A 696 -34.28 32.87 -11.20
N ILE A 697 -35.22 32.30 -10.44
CA ILE A 697 -36.60 32.77 -10.23
C ILE A 697 -37.25 31.74 -9.29
N GLN A 698 -37.59 32.24 -8.08
CA GLN A 698 -38.34 31.64 -6.96
C GLN A 698 -37.71 30.48 -6.18
#